data_AF-A0A8K1GNW9-F1
#
_entry.id   AF-A0A8K1GNW9-F1
#
_cell.length_a   1.000
_cell.length_b   1.000
_cell.length_c   1.000
_cell.angle_alpha   90.00
_cell.angle_beta   90.00
_cell.angle_gamma   90.00
#
_symmetry.space_group_name_H-M   'P 1'
#
loop_
_entity.id
_entity.type
_entity.pdbx_description
1 polymer ?
#
loop_
_entity_poly.entity_id
_entity_poly.type
_entity_poly.pdbx_seq_one_letter_code
_entity_poly.pdbx_strand_id
1 'polypeptide(L)'
;MKKGKSTLPFSSLIILCGRFGMMRMASDSPESLMTLCTDYCLRNLEGTLCYLLDNETLRLHPDIFLPSEICDKLVNEYVELVKTDSIFEPHESFFTLFSDPRSTRLARIHLREHIVQDQDLEAIRKQDLIELYLTNCEKLTAKSLQTLVSFSHTLISLSLFGCCNIFYEEENPGGCEDDCLVNPTRQVLVKDFTFEGFSRLRILNLGRLIEGVNVETLLRPLASLAALDLSGIQLNDVGFLTQWKDSLVSLVLYNMDLSEEHIQVIAQLRKLRHLDISRDHLSSYYKFKLTRRVLNLFVENLVNLTSLDISGHTMLENCTIPSMEEKMGQTSIEPAKSSIAPFRGLKRPLQFLGLFETSLCRLTHIPAYKVSGDKNEEQVLNAIEAYTEHRPEITSRAINLLFDIARIERCSQLLRALQLVITALKCHKDDKNIQVTGSAALFYLTNSEYRMEQSVKLRRQVIQVVLNGMESYQEVTVQRNCCLTLCNFSIPEELEFQYRRVNELLLNILNQSRQDESIQRIAVHLCNALVCQVDNDHKEAVGKMGFVMTMLKLIQKKLADKTCDQVMEFSWSALWNITDETPDNCEMFLNYSGMKLFLECLKEFPEKQELHRNMLGLLGNVAEVKELRPQLMTSQFISVFSNLLESKADGIEVSYNACGVLSHIMFDGPEAWRIYEPHREEVVKRMWAAIQSWDINSRRNINYRSFEPILRLLPQGISPVSQHWATWALYNLVSVYPDKYCPLLIKEGGIPLLKDMIKMASARQETKEMARSRRPYSYLTPRSTYQCSPSPISSITPVHVTQLGKAEHEYNSVAPFRDCGNKGTLYLNFVWFPSWLEAALSSNGPCQLPSNARCPCSVEQIRANCTESYPACHLGWASAAVTLVSAKDEWEEKSWSCESIPSHYLKKAINYQYDPGPGRAQCQLNSVVTVESVKEQDLQKQEERGELLQPLIFVLLVLCSVLLYFKVSLMDPGFVKPEEEVKEGENKGQGVVIPQIPGDVKLRRCGYCLVKVGIQNMLGEEGMSDLKAYICSSAAVGGL
;
A
#
# COMPACT_ATOMS: atom_id res chain seq x y z
N MET A 1 18.74 42.76 -38.59
CA MET A 1 19.68 41.61 -38.52
C MET A 1 19.70 41.07 -37.08
N LYS A 2 19.80 39.72 -36.87
CA LYS A 2 20.24 38.93 -35.66
C LYS A 2 20.16 39.57 -34.24
N LYS A 3 19.80 38.94 -33.10
CA LYS A 3 19.28 37.63 -32.60
C LYS A 3 18.90 37.87 -31.10
N GLY A 4 18.01 37.17 -30.37
CA GLY A 4 16.90 36.28 -30.77
C GLY A 4 16.67 35.03 -29.86
N LYS A 5 15.61 35.05 -29.02
CA LYS A 5 14.96 33.89 -28.28
C LYS A 5 15.64 33.47 -26.95
N SER A 6 14.92 33.04 -25.90
CA SER A 6 13.80 32.07 -25.88
C SER A 6 12.67 32.33 -24.87
N THR A 7 11.44 32.43 -25.39
CA THR A 7 10.19 32.14 -24.66
C THR A 7 9.58 30.85 -25.21
N LEU A 8 9.15 29.95 -24.32
CA LEU A 8 8.48 28.69 -24.70
C LEU A 8 7.05 28.98 -25.21
N PRO A 9 6.63 28.45 -26.39
CA PRO A 9 5.26 28.61 -26.86
C PRO A 9 4.33 27.56 -26.23
N PHE A 10 3.24 28.03 -25.61
CA PHE A 10 2.21 27.23 -24.92
C PHE A 10 1.66 26.03 -25.73
N SER A 11 1.65 26.11 -27.07
CA SER A 11 1.17 25.02 -27.95
C SER A 11 2.01 23.74 -27.88
N SER A 12 3.27 23.82 -27.44
CA SER A 12 4.09 22.63 -27.18
C SER A 12 3.79 21.98 -25.83
N LEU A 13 3.14 22.70 -24.90
CA LEU A 13 2.73 22.13 -23.62
C LEU A 13 1.51 21.23 -23.81
N ILE A 14 0.45 21.69 -24.48
CA ILE A 14 -0.85 21.00 -24.55
C ILE A 14 -0.75 19.59 -25.18
N ILE A 15 0.01 19.43 -26.26
CA ILE A 15 0.19 18.13 -26.94
C ILE A 15 1.04 17.16 -26.12
N LEU A 16 1.94 17.67 -25.26
CA LEU A 16 2.63 16.84 -24.27
C LEU A 16 1.75 16.60 -23.04
N CYS A 17 0.91 17.55 -22.62
CA CYS A 17 0.00 17.41 -21.47
C CYS A 17 -1.16 16.45 -21.71
N GLY A 18 -1.62 16.24 -22.95
CA GLY A 18 -2.57 15.19 -23.32
C GLY A 18 -1.94 13.81 -23.59
N ARG A 19 -0.64 13.65 -23.31
CA ARG A 19 0.13 12.38 -23.44
C ARG A 19 0.95 12.05 -22.18
N PHE A 20 1.27 13.10 -21.42
CA PHE A 20 1.83 13.13 -20.09
C PHE A 20 0.94 14.09 -19.32
N GLY A 21 -0.19 13.58 -18.81
CA GLY A 21 -1.00 14.33 -17.86
C GLY A 21 -0.12 14.95 -16.79
N MET A 22 -0.49 16.12 -16.24
CA MET A 22 0.30 16.78 -15.20
C MET A 22 0.26 16.01 -13.87
N MET A 23 0.88 14.83 -13.83
CA MET A 23 1.72 14.46 -12.68
C MET A 23 2.70 15.61 -12.48
N ARG A 24 2.35 16.49 -11.53
CA ARG A 24 3.34 17.39 -10.92
C ARG A 24 4.53 16.53 -10.53
N MET A 25 5.74 17.00 -10.83
CA MET A 25 6.98 16.32 -10.42
C MET A 25 6.85 15.80 -9.00
N ALA A 26 7.21 14.54 -8.79
CA ALA A 26 7.02 13.78 -7.55
C ALA A 26 7.46 14.60 -6.33
N SER A 27 6.50 15.31 -5.75
CA SER A 27 6.69 16.15 -4.56
C SER A 27 5.66 15.68 -3.57
N ASP A 28 6.17 15.12 -2.48
CA ASP A 28 5.36 14.62 -1.37
C ASP A 28 4.87 15.78 -0.51
N SER A 29 4.16 16.69 -1.16
CA SER A 29 3.70 17.96 -0.61
C SER A 29 2.32 17.81 0.03
N PRO A 30 2.07 18.54 1.14
CA PRO A 30 0.74 18.58 1.74
C PRO A 30 -0.28 19.09 0.72
N GLU A 31 -1.53 18.67 0.89
CA GLU A 31 -2.60 19.12 0.00
C GLU A 31 -2.81 20.62 0.11
N SER A 32 -2.99 21.27 -1.05
CA SER A 32 -3.32 22.69 -1.04
C SER A 32 -4.65 22.90 -0.34
N LEU A 33 -4.80 24.01 0.39
CA LEU A 33 -6.07 24.40 0.99
C LEU A 33 -7.23 24.33 -0.01
N MET A 34 -6.97 24.73 -1.27
CA MET A 34 -7.95 24.62 -2.36
C MET A 34 -8.40 23.16 -2.63
N THR A 35 -7.56 22.13 -2.47
CA THR A 35 -7.98 20.72 -2.62
C THR A 35 -8.78 20.25 -1.43
N LEU A 36 -8.32 20.54 -0.21
CA LEU A 36 -9.05 20.20 1.01
C LEU A 36 -10.44 20.85 1.04
N CYS A 37 -10.55 22.12 0.62
CA CYS A 37 -11.85 22.79 0.47
C CYS A 37 -12.70 22.24 -0.67
N THR A 38 -12.11 21.80 -1.80
CA THR A 38 -12.88 21.17 -2.89
C THR A 38 -13.52 19.86 -2.42
N ASP A 39 -12.72 18.94 -1.85
CA ASP A 39 -13.21 17.66 -1.30
C ASP A 39 -14.27 17.89 -0.21
N TYR A 40 -14.00 18.80 0.74
CA TYR A 40 -14.95 19.13 1.81
C TYR A 40 -16.28 19.67 1.27
N CYS A 41 -16.26 20.61 0.31
CA CYS A 41 -17.48 21.14 -0.30
C CYS A 41 -18.24 20.07 -1.09
N LEU A 42 -17.56 19.19 -1.82
CA LEU A 42 -18.21 18.11 -2.58
C LEU A 42 -18.85 17.05 -1.68
N ARG A 43 -18.25 16.75 -0.52
CA ARG A 43 -18.83 15.86 0.51
C ARG A 43 -19.93 16.52 1.35
N ASN A 44 -20.11 17.84 1.25
CA ASN A 44 -21.05 18.62 2.07
C ASN A 44 -21.80 19.67 1.22
N LEU A 45 -22.25 19.31 0.02
CA LEU A 45 -22.81 20.27 -0.96
C LEU A 45 -23.96 21.11 -0.40
N GLU A 46 -24.91 20.46 0.29
CA GLU A 46 -26.06 21.10 0.96
C GLU A 46 -25.68 22.00 2.14
N GLY A 47 -24.53 21.73 2.78
CA GLY A 47 -24.03 22.52 3.91
C GLY A 47 -23.14 23.69 3.50
N THR A 48 -22.82 23.83 2.21
CA THR A 48 -21.75 24.74 1.75
C THR A 48 -22.11 25.59 0.54
N LEU A 49 -22.60 24.98 -0.55
CA LEU A 49 -22.78 25.66 -1.85
C LEU A 49 -24.24 25.66 -2.32
N CYS A 50 -25.01 24.64 -1.91
CA CYS A 50 -26.31 24.32 -2.48
C CYS A 50 -27.39 24.21 -1.41
N TYR A 51 -28.64 24.24 -1.85
CA TYR A 51 -29.81 23.84 -1.06
C TYR A 51 -30.69 22.90 -1.90
N LEU A 52 -31.38 21.97 -1.23
CA LEU A 52 -32.39 21.12 -1.85
C LEU A 52 -33.73 21.86 -1.97
N LEU A 53 -34.43 21.61 -3.08
CA LEU A 53 -35.84 21.92 -3.25
C LEU A 53 -36.71 20.70 -2.87
N ASP A 54 -38.02 20.91 -2.69
CA ASP A 54 -39.01 19.87 -2.33
C ASP A 54 -39.09 18.68 -3.32
N ASN A 55 -38.43 18.79 -4.47
CA ASN A 55 -38.35 17.78 -5.53
C ASN A 55 -36.92 17.21 -5.70
N GLU A 56 -36.13 17.21 -4.62
CA GLU A 56 -34.75 16.67 -4.53
C GLU A 56 -33.75 17.26 -5.54
N THR A 57 -34.10 18.39 -6.17
CA THR A 57 -33.21 19.07 -7.12
C THR A 57 -32.29 20.03 -6.38
N LEU A 58 -30.98 19.82 -6.50
CA LEU A 58 -29.96 20.71 -5.96
C LEU A 58 -29.96 22.07 -6.69
N ARG A 59 -29.89 23.16 -5.92
CA ARG A 59 -29.73 24.53 -6.42
C ARG A 59 -28.56 25.21 -5.74
N LEU A 60 -27.70 25.85 -6.53
CA LEU A 60 -26.69 26.76 -6.00
C LEU A 60 -27.36 27.93 -5.26
N HIS A 61 -26.81 28.37 -4.12
CA HIS A 61 -27.33 29.56 -3.44
C HIS A 61 -27.30 30.80 -4.36
N PRO A 62 -28.33 31.66 -4.34
CA PRO A 62 -28.51 32.73 -5.32
C PRO A 62 -27.42 33.82 -5.26
N ASP A 63 -26.76 33.99 -4.12
CA ASP A 63 -25.68 34.96 -3.91
C ASP A 63 -24.28 34.42 -4.29
N ILE A 64 -24.18 33.14 -4.70
CA ILE A 64 -22.91 32.52 -5.08
C ILE A 64 -22.66 32.67 -6.58
N PHE A 65 -21.51 33.26 -6.92
CA PHE A 65 -20.94 33.24 -8.26
C PHE A 65 -19.65 32.41 -8.27
N LEU A 66 -19.58 31.40 -9.14
CA LEU A 66 -18.41 30.53 -9.29
C LEU A 66 -17.72 30.78 -10.65
N PRO A 67 -16.45 31.24 -10.67
CA PRO A 67 -15.67 31.38 -11.89
C PRO A 67 -15.15 30.01 -12.40
N SER A 68 -14.68 29.99 -13.65
CA SER A 68 -14.15 28.80 -14.35
C SER A 68 -13.14 28.01 -13.53
N GLU A 69 -12.22 28.68 -12.86
CA GLU A 69 -11.15 28.08 -12.06
C GLU A 69 -11.68 27.24 -10.88
N ILE A 70 -12.89 27.55 -10.41
CA ILE A 70 -13.57 26.82 -9.32
C ILE A 70 -14.55 25.80 -9.90
N CYS A 71 -15.37 26.16 -10.90
CA CYS A 71 -16.31 25.23 -11.53
C CYS A 71 -15.60 24.07 -12.23
N ASP A 72 -14.59 24.34 -13.07
CA ASP A 72 -13.80 23.30 -13.74
C ASP A 72 -13.20 22.36 -12.69
N LYS A 73 -12.70 22.90 -11.55
CA LYS A 73 -12.14 22.06 -10.49
C LYS A 73 -13.20 21.22 -9.77
N LEU A 74 -14.35 21.81 -9.40
CA LEU A 74 -15.44 21.09 -8.73
C LEU A 74 -15.95 19.92 -9.57
N VAL A 75 -16.16 20.12 -10.88
CA VAL A 75 -16.65 19.05 -11.76
C VAL A 75 -15.60 17.94 -11.94
N ASN A 76 -14.34 18.30 -12.20
CA ASN A 76 -13.29 17.30 -12.40
C ASN A 76 -13.00 16.50 -11.11
N GLU A 77 -12.96 17.16 -9.93
CA GLU A 77 -12.75 16.48 -8.65
C GLU A 77 -13.98 15.63 -8.25
N TYR A 78 -15.21 16.06 -8.57
CA TYR A 78 -16.42 15.26 -8.37
C TYR A 78 -16.37 13.95 -9.16
N VAL A 79 -16.01 14.00 -10.45
CA VAL A 79 -15.88 12.80 -11.29
C VAL A 79 -14.79 11.86 -10.74
N GLU A 80 -13.65 12.39 -10.28
CA GLU A 80 -12.60 11.58 -9.66
C GLU A 80 -13.00 10.99 -8.30
N LEU A 81 -13.81 11.67 -7.49
CA LEU A 81 -14.36 11.15 -6.24
C LEU A 81 -15.34 10.00 -6.51
N VAL A 82 -16.37 10.21 -7.36
CA VAL A 82 -17.31 9.16 -7.77
C VAL A 82 -16.58 7.96 -8.39
N LYS A 83 -15.46 8.19 -9.07
CA LYS A 83 -14.64 7.11 -9.64
C LYS A 83 -13.82 6.34 -8.59
N THR A 84 -13.18 7.03 -7.64
CA THR A 84 -12.08 6.48 -6.82
C THR A 84 -12.39 6.29 -5.34
N ASP A 85 -13.49 6.84 -4.83
CA ASP A 85 -13.94 6.69 -3.45
C ASP A 85 -15.30 5.99 -3.43
N SER A 86 -15.32 4.69 -3.07
CA SER A 86 -16.54 3.88 -3.01
C SER A 86 -17.51 4.27 -1.90
N ILE A 87 -17.12 5.19 -1.01
CA ILE A 87 -17.97 5.76 0.05
C ILE A 87 -18.65 7.06 -0.45
N PHE A 88 -18.20 7.64 -1.57
CA PHE A 88 -18.75 8.88 -2.09
C PHE A 88 -20.04 8.61 -2.89
N GLU A 89 -21.18 8.99 -2.32
CA GLU A 89 -22.49 8.89 -2.98
C GLU A 89 -22.65 10.01 -4.04
N PRO A 90 -22.86 9.69 -5.33
CA PRO A 90 -23.08 10.69 -6.36
C PRO A 90 -24.49 11.31 -6.24
N HIS A 91 -24.60 12.62 -6.51
CA HIS A 91 -25.87 13.31 -6.66
C HIS A 91 -26.29 13.35 -8.14
N GLU A 92 -27.46 12.79 -8.46
CA GLU A 92 -27.99 12.75 -9.85
C GLU A 92 -28.14 14.14 -10.48
N SER A 93 -28.52 15.16 -9.70
CA SER A 93 -28.74 16.52 -10.21
C SER A 93 -27.49 17.42 -10.24
N PHE A 94 -26.29 16.89 -9.95
CA PHE A 94 -25.05 17.68 -9.80
C PHE A 94 -24.75 18.61 -10.99
N PHE A 95 -24.83 18.11 -12.23
CA PHE A 95 -24.53 18.93 -13.42
C PHE A 95 -25.52 20.09 -13.64
N THR A 96 -26.73 19.99 -13.09
CA THR A 96 -27.75 21.05 -13.21
C THR A 96 -27.37 22.34 -12.47
N LEU A 97 -26.48 22.24 -11.47
CA LEU A 97 -25.89 23.39 -10.77
C LEU A 97 -25.17 24.36 -11.71
N PHE A 98 -24.65 23.84 -12.83
CA PHE A 98 -23.87 24.60 -13.81
C PHE A 98 -24.70 25.05 -15.03
N SER A 99 -26.04 25.03 -14.94
CA SER A 99 -26.94 25.33 -16.06
C SER A 99 -27.18 26.83 -16.33
N ASP A 100 -26.74 27.73 -15.46
CA ASP A 100 -26.79 29.19 -15.65
C ASP A 100 -25.38 29.81 -15.78
N PRO A 101 -24.98 30.24 -16.99
CA PRO A 101 -23.71 30.93 -17.26
C PRO A 101 -23.48 32.24 -16.49
N ARG A 102 -24.53 32.78 -15.86
CA ARG A 102 -24.46 34.02 -15.06
C ARG A 102 -24.00 33.76 -13.63
N SER A 103 -24.30 32.59 -13.07
CA SER A 103 -23.91 32.18 -11.71
C SER A 103 -22.71 31.24 -11.70
N THR A 104 -22.51 30.47 -12.77
CA THR A 104 -21.42 29.49 -12.91
C THR A 104 -20.80 29.61 -14.29
N ARG A 105 -19.50 29.37 -14.42
CA ARG A 105 -18.82 29.33 -15.72
C ARG A 105 -18.03 28.05 -15.83
N LEU A 106 -18.29 27.24 -16.85
CA LEU A 106 -17.45 26.09 -17.20
C LEU A 106 -16.66 26.41 -18.47
N ALA A 107 -15.39 25.99 -18.49
CA ALA A 107 -14.48 26.21 -19.62
C ALA A 107 -13.69 24.95 -20.00
N ARG A 108 -13.30 24.11 -19.02
CA ARG A 108 -12.52 22.88 -19.23
C ARG A 108 -13.05 21.73 -18.39
N ILE A 109 -13.61 20.72 -19.04
CA ILE A 109 -14.24 19.58 -18.36
C ILE A 109 -13.69 18.26 -18.89
N HIS A 110 -13.24 17.40 -17.99
CA HIS A 110 -12.79 16.04 -18.27
C HIS A 110 -13.77 15.07 -17.61
N LEU A 111 -14.56 14.39 -18.44
CA LEU A 111 -15.61 13.45 -18.06
C LEU A 111 -15.21 12.04 -18.52
N ARG A 112 -15.44 11.02 -17.68
CA ARG A 112 -15.02 9.64 -17.95
C ARG A 112 -16.07 8.62 -17.54
N GLU A 113 -16.05 7.46 -18.21
CA GLU A 113 -16.76 6.23 -17.83
C GLU A 113 -18.29 6.33 -17.77
N HIS A 114 -18.95 5.28 -17.28
CA HIS A 114 -20.41 5.10 -17.25
C HIS A 114 -21.16 6.03 -16.27
N ILE A 115 -20.48 7.01 -15.67
CA ILE A 115 -21.08 8.01 -14.77
C ILE A 115 -21.91 9.00 -15.59
N VAL A 116 -21.44 9.39 -16.77
CA VAL A 116 -21.96 10.53 -17.53
C VAL A 116 -22.98 10.09 -18.59
N GLN A 117 -24.12 10.77 -18.60
CA GLN A 117 -25.28 10.52 -19.45
C GLN A 117 -25.57 11.71 -20.36
N ASP A 118 -26.43 11.52 -21.37
CA ASP A 118 -26.84 12.61 -22.28
C ASP A 118 -27.43 13.83 -21.54
N GLN A 119 -28.12 13.59 -20.42
CA GLN A 119 -28.73 14.64 -19.59
C GLN A 119 -27.69 15.56 -18.93
N ASP A 120 -26.51 15.04 -18.60
CA ASP A 120 -25.43 15.80 -17.94
C ASP A 120 -24.79 16.81 -18.90
N LEU A 121 -24.56 16.40 -20.15
CA LEU A 121 -24.13 17.31 -21.22
C LEU A 121 -25.20 18.35 -21.54
N GLU A 122 -26.47 17.94 -21.61
CA GLU A 122 -27.59 18.84 -21.90
C GLU A 122 -27.80 19.88 -20.79
N ALA A 123 -27.57 19.52 -19.51
CA ALA A 123 -27.60 20.45 -18.38
C ALA A 123 -26.60 21.61 -18.54
N ILE A 124 -25.42 21.35 -19.12
CA ILE A 124 -24.36 22.34 -19.34
C ILE A 124 -24.34 22.95 -20.76
N ARG A 125 -25.32 22.66 -21.62
CA ARG A 125 -25.38 23.09 -23.05
C ARG A 125 -25.20 24.60 -23.31
N LYS A 126 -25.42 25.44 -22.30
CA LYS A 126 -25.33 26.92 -22.37
C LYS A 126 -23.93 27.46 -22.01
N GLN A 127 -23.00 26.61 -21.61
CA GLN A 127 -21.65 27.01 -21.19
C GLN A 127 -20.71 27.17 -22.38
N ASP A 128 -19.79 28.14 -22.30
CA ASP A 128 -18.83 28.48 -23.36
C ASP A 128 -17.58 27.57 -23.31
N LEU A 129 -17.77 26.26 -23.47
CA LEU A 129 -16.69 25.27 -23.30
C LEU A 129 -15.55 25.48 -24.32
N ILE A 130 -14.31 25.49 -23.81
CA ILE A 130 -13.07 25.58 -24.60
C ILE A 130 -12.46 24.19 -24.80
N GLU A 131 -12.56 23.34 -23.78
CA GLU A 131 -12.03 21.98 -23.73
C GLU A 131 -13.07 21.03 -23.12
N LEU A 132 -13.43 19.99 -23.86
CA LEU A 132 -14.35 18.95 -23.42
C LEU A 132 -13.76 17.58 -23.76
N TYR A 133 -13.37 16.82 -22.74
CA TYR A 133 -12.94 15.43 -22.92
C TYR A 133 -13.99 14.48 -22.38
N LEU A 134 -14.45 13.60 -23.26
CA LEU A 134 -15.33 12.47 -22.97
C LEU A 134 -14.48 11.21 -23.23
N THR A 135 -14.25 10.39 -22.21
CA THR A 135 -13.39 9.20 -22.29
C THR A 135 -14.15 7.97 -21.78
N ASN A 136 -14.37 6.97 -22.63
CA ASN A 136 -15.12 5.75 -22.33
C ASN A 136 -16.56 6.00 -21.81
N CYS A 137 -17.20 7.10 -22.24
CA CYS A 137 -18.54 7.47 -21.80
C CYS A 137 -19.60 6.70 -22.61
N GLU A 138 -19.81 5.43 -22.27
CA GLU A 138 -20.66 4.51 -23.05
C GLU A 138 -22.16 4.81 -22.98
N LYS A 139 -22.63 5.58 -21.98
CA LYS A 139 -24.05 5.99 -21.86
C LYS A 139 -24.43 7.19 -22.74
N LEU A 140 -23.48 7.75 -23.50
CA LEU A 140 -23.76 8.85 -24.41
C LEU A 140 -24.27 8.32 -25.76
N THR A 141 -25.34 8.92 -26.27
CA THR A 141 -25.98 8.56 -27.54
C THR A 141 -25.86 9.70 -28.56
N ALA A 142 -26.49 9.54 -29.73
CA ALA A 142 -26.65 10.61 -30.70
C ALA A 142 -27.28 11.91 -30.13
N LYS A 143 -28.01 11.86 -29.01
CA LYS A 143 -28.52 13.05 -28.31
C LYS A 143 -27.36 13.96 -27.88
N SER A 144 -26.27 13.41 -27.34
CA SER A 144 -25.06 14.16 -27.00
C SER A 144 -24.40 14.85 -28.19
N LEU A 145 -24.47 14.27 -29.41
CA LEU A 145 -23.95 14.95 -30.62
C LEU A 145 -24.72 16.24 -30.91
N GLN A 146 -26.04 16.26 -30.71
CA GLN A 146 -26.85 17.47 -30.88
C GLN A 146 -26.45 18.53 -29.86
N THR A 147 -26.20 18.13 -28.61
CA THR A 147 -25.70 19.02 -27.55
C THR A 147 -24.32 19.61 -27.90
N LEU A 148 -23.40 18.78 -28.42
CA LEU A 148 -22.05 19.21 -28.83
C LEU A 148 -22.04 20.34 -29.86
N VAL A 149 -23.05 20.43 -30.74
CA VAL A 149 -23.19 21.54 -31.71
C VAL A 149 -23.30 22.90 -31.01
N SER A 150 -23.88 22.96 -29.81
CA SER A 150 -23.98 24.20 -29.01
C SER A 150 -22.60 24.80 -28.72
N PHE A 151 -21.59 23.95 -28.48
CA PHE A 151 -20.22 24.34 -28.16
C PHE A 151 -19.33 24.54 -29.40
N SER A 152 -19.84 24.32 -30.62
CA SER A 152 -19.06 24.35 -31.88
C SER A 152 -18.26 25.64 -32.11
N HIS A 153 -18.80 26.77 -31.64
CA HIS A 153 -18.22 28.10 -31.82
C HIS A 153 -17.14 28.46 -30.78
N THR A 154 -17.06 27.73 -29.66
CA THR A 154 -16.10 27.97 -28.56
C THR A 154 -15.00 26.91 -28.49
N LEU A 155 -15.31 25.64 -28.76
CA LEU A 155 -14.40 24.51 -28.56
C LEU A 155 -13.10 24.64 -29.38
N ILE A 156 -11.98 24.43 -28.69
CA ILE A 156 -10.63 24.34 -29.25
C ILE A 156 -10.11 22.90 -29.15
N SER A 157 -10.51 22.15 -28.11
CA SER A 157 -10.10 20.78 -27.85
C SER A 157 -11.30 19.89 -27.54
N LEU A 158 -11.45 18.77 -28.26
CA LEU A 158 -12.50 17.78 -28.05
C LEU A 158 -11.89 16.37 -28.03
N SER A 159 -12.30 15.55 -27.07
CA SER A 159 -12.02 14.10 -27.05
C SER A 159 -13.33 13.34 -26.95
N LEU A 160 -13.50 12.33 -27.80
CA LEU A 160 -14.59 11.36 -27.80
C LEU A 160 -14.02 9.93 -27.64
N PHE A 161 -12.85 9.80 -27.00
CA PHE A 161 -12.11 8.53 -26.93
C PHE A 161 -12.98 7.44 -26.30
N GLY A 162 -13.12 6.30 -26.97
CA GLY A 162 -13.91 5.16 -26.47
C GLY A 162 -15.40 5.45 -26.24
N CYS A 163 -15.96 6.55 -26.76
CA CYS A 163 -17.38 6.88 -26.62
C CYS A 163 -18.22 6.08 -27.63
N CYS A 164 -18.24 4.76 -27.44
CA CYS A 164 -18.75 3.73 -28.35
C CYS A 164 -20.15 4.05 -28.92
N ASN A 165 -21.11 4.43 -28.08
CA ASN A 165 -22.51 4.59 -28.47
C ASN A 165 -22.87 6.00 -29.01
N ILE A 166 -21.94 6.97 -29.01
CA ILE A 166 -22.28 8.39 -29.25
C ILE A 166 -22.82 8.67 -30.67
N PHE A 167 -22.57 7.79 -31.64
CA PHE A 167 -23.09 7.91 -33.01
C PHE A 167 -24.38 7.12 -33.28
N TYR A 168 -24.98 6.51 -32.25
CA TYR A 168 -26.16 5.67 -32.38
C TYR A 168 -27.41 6.29 -31.76
N GLU A 169 -28.54 6.13 -32.45
CA GLU A 169 -29.87 6.38 -31.90
C GLU A 169 -30.47 5.10 -31.32
N GLU A 170 -31.17 5.25 -30.19
CA GLU A 170 -32.00 4.21 -29.59
C GLU A 170 -33.35 4.16 -30.30
N GLU A 171 -33.67 3.05 -30.99
CA GLU A 171 -35.05 2.79 -31.39
C GLU A 171 -35.91 2.50 -30.14
N ASN A 172 -36.68 3.48 -29.67
CA ASN A 172 -37.66 3.35 -28.58
C ASN A 172 -38.49 2.05 -28.71
N PRO A 173 -38.26 1.02 -27.86
CA PRO A 173 -39.26 0.00 -27.64
C PRO A 173 -40.27 0.54 -26.62
N GLY A 174 -41.56 0.45 -26.91
CA GLY A 174 -42.58 0.91 -25.98
C GLY A 174 -42.54 0.12 -24.66
N GLY A 175 -42.08 0.77 -23.59
CA GLY A 175 -42.32 0.40 -22.19
C GLY A 175 -41.77 -0.96 -21.73
N CYS A 176 -40.50 -0.99 -21.35
CA CYS A 176 -40.04 -1.83 -20.23
C CYS A 176 -38.78 -1.22 -19.61
N GLU A 177 -38.89 -0.75 -18.38
CA GLU A 177 -37.74 -0.43 -17.52
C GLU A 177 -37.26 -1.76 -16.92
N ASP A 178 -36.21 -2.35 -17.48
CA ASP A 178 -35.39 -3.31 -16.75
C ASP A 178 -33.94 -3.14 -17.23
N ASP A 179 -33.02 -3.09 -16.28
CA ASP A 179 -31.66 -2.56 -16.48
C ASP A 179 -30.70 -3.64 -17.01
N CYS A 180 -29.57 -3.19 -17.55
CA CYS A 180 -28.46 -3.98 -18.11
C CYS A 180 -28.65 -4.60 -19.52
N LEU A 181 -27.62 -4.39 -20.36
CA LEU A 181 -27.41 -4.93 -21.72
C LEU A 181 -28.26 -4.28 -22.84
N VAL A 182 -27.76 -3.13 -23.32
CA VAL A 182 -28.14 -2.52 -24.60
C VAL A 182 -28.01 -3.55 -25.71
N ASN A 183 -29.14 -3.95 -26.31
CA ASN A 183 -29.18 -5.02 -27.30
C ASN A 183 -28.66 -4.51 -28.67
N PRO A 184 -27.49 -4.96 -29.17
CA PRO A 184 -26.81 -4.32 -30.32
C PRO A 184 -27.53 -4.42 -31.67
N THR A 185 -28.69 -5.08 -31.72
CA THR A 185 -29.40 -5.45 -32.94
C THR A 185 -30.46 -4.44 -33.41
N ARG A 186 -30.61 -3.29 -32.71
CA ARG A 186 -31.61 -2.24 -33.02
C ARG A 186 -31.11 -0.79 -32.88
N GLN A 187 -29.81 -0.57 -33.08
CA GLN A 187 -29.24 0.78 -33.06
C GLN A 187 -29.06 1.32 -34.49
N VAL A 188 -29.50 2.55 -34.73
CA VAL A 188 -29.35 3.23 -36.04
C VAL A 188 -28.15 4.18 -35.97
N LEU A 189 -27.18 3.99 -36.86
CA LEU A 189 -26.01 4.88 -36.97
C LEU A 189 -26.40 6.21 -37.62
N VAL A 190 -26.19 7.32 -36.92
CA VAL A 190 -26.39 8.68 -37.43
C VAL A 190 -25.29 9.02 -38.43
N LYS A 191 -25.67 9.24 -39.69
CA LYS A 191 -24.73 9.52 -40.80
C LYS A 191 -24.64 11.00 -41.17
N ASP A 192 -25.56 11.82 -40.65
CA ASP A 192 -25.70 13.23 -41.06
C ASP A 192 -24.88 14.19 -40.18
N PHE A 193 -24.31 13.72 -39.06
CA PHE A 193 -23.45 14.53 -38.21
C PHE A 193 -22.06 14.74 -38.84
N THR A 194 -21.61 15.99 -38.90
CA THR A 194 -20.24 16.36 -39.26
C THR A 194 -19.73 17.47 -38.34
N PHE A 195 -18.42 17.69 -38.29
CA PHE A 195 -17.86 18.84 -37.55
C PHE A 195 -17.99 20.18 -38.31
N GLU A 196 -19.04 20.37 -39.10
CA GLU A 196 -19.37 21.68 -39.68
C GLU A 196 -19.69 22.70 -38.57
N GLY A 197 -19.27 23.96 -38.74
CA GLY A 197 -19.39 25.00 -37.71
C GLY A 197 -18.27 25.03 -36.65
N PHE A 198 -17.53 23.92 -36.44
CA PHE A 198 -16.43 23.80 -35.46
C PHE A 198 -15.13 24.55 -35.87
N SER A 199 -15.27 25.81 -36.28
CA SER A 199 -14.22 26.66 -36.87
C SER A 199 -13.01 26.91 -35.96
N ARG A 200 -13.19 26.80 -34.63
CA ARG A 200 -12.13 26.99 -33.63
C ARG A 200 -11.42 25.70 -33.21
N LEU A 201 -11.94 24.53 -33.58
CA LEU A 201 -11.39 23.24 -33.15
C LEU A 201 -9.98 23.04 -33.72
N ARG A 202 -9.01 22.70 -32.86
CA ARG A 202 -7.60 22.48 -33.21
C ARG A 202 -7.06 21.14 -32.73
N ILE A 203 -7.66 20.56 -31.70
CA ILE A 203 -7.30 19.27 -31.14
C ILE A 203 -8.55 18.40 -31.16
N LEU A 204 -8.45 17.21 -31.75
CA LEU A 204 -9.55 16.28 -31.83
C LEU A 204 -9.04 14.84 -31.60
N ASN A 205 -9.62 14.15 -30.62
CA ASN A 205 -9.38 12.75 -30.35
C ASN A 205 -10.64 11.93 -30.64
N LEU A 206 -10.52 10.97 -31.56
CA LEU A 206 -11.56 10.04 -31.99
C LEU A 206 -11.18 8.58 -31.71
N GLY A 207 -10.15 8.33 -30.89
CA GLY A 207 -9.61 6.99 -30.65
C GLY A 207 -10.64 6.00 -30.10
N ARG A 208 -10.58 4.74 -30.53
CA ARG A 208 -11.47 3.63 -30.17
C ARG A 208 -12.97 3.89 -30.44
N LEU A 209 -13.33 4.77 -31.38
CA LEU A 209 -14.69 4.81 -31.93
C LEU A 209 -15.00 3.60 -32.83
N ILE A 210 -16.29 3.27 -32.97
CA ILE A 210 -16.78 2.03 -33.60
C ILE A 210 -16.62 2.02 -35.13
N GLU A 211 -16.43 0.82 -35.69
CA GLU A 211 -16.46 0.54 -37.13
C GLU A 211 -17.78 1.00 -37.80
N GLY A 212 -17.66 1.68 -38.94
CA GLY A 212 -18.80 2.12 -39.76
C GLY A 212 -19.02 3.64 -39.80
N VAL A 213 -18.44 4.40 -38.87
CA VAL A 213 -18.38 5.88 -38.96
C VAL A 213 -17.45 6.27 -40.11
N ASN A 214 -17.93 7.08 -41.06
CA ASN A 214 -17.09 7.63 -42.12
C ASN A 214 -16.28 8.83 -41.59
N VAL A 215 -15.10 8.53 -41.07
CA VAL A 215 -14.17 9.50 -40.46
C VAL A 215 -13.74 10.60 -41.44
N GLU A 216 -13.59 10.30 -42.73
CA GLU A 216 -13.25 11.33 -43.71
C GLU A 216 -14.38 12.37 -43.81
N THR A 217 -15.62 11.93 -44.00
CA THR A 217 -16.79 12.82 -44.10
C THR A 217 -16.99 13.65 -42.84
N LEU A 218 -16.82 13.03 -41.67
CA LEU A 218 -16.92 13.67 -40.35
C LEU A 218 -15.91 14.83 -40.20
N LEU A 219 -14.66 14.62 -40.66
CA LEU A 219 -13.54 15.54 -40.45
C LEU A 219 -13.32 16.56 -41.58
N ARG A 220 -13.82 16.31 -42.80
CA ARG A 220 -13.62 17.17 -43.98
C ARG A 220 -13.99 18.66 -43.77
N PRO A 221 -14.99 19.04 -42.94
CA PRO A 221 -15.27 20.47 -42.67
C PRO A 221 -14.18 21.21 -41.87
N LEU A 222 -13.27 20.51 -41.18
CA LEU A 222 -12.29 21.13 -40.29
C LEU A 222 -11.09 21.69 -41.07
N ALA A 223 -10.97 23.02 -41.16
CA ALA A 223 -9.97 23.66 -42.02
C ALA A 223 -8.54 23.84 -41.42
N SER A 224 -8.32 23.62 -40.12
CA SER A 224 -7.06 24.04 -39.46
C SER A 224 -6.66 23.18 -38.26
N LEU A 225 -6.85 21.86 -38.36
CA LEU A 225 -6.55 20.94 -37.28
C LEU A 225 -5.03 20.86 -36.99
N ALA A 226 -4.65 20.84 -35.71
CA ALA A 226 -3.27 20.86 -35.24
C ALA A 226 -2.85 19.58 -34.51
N ALA A 227 -3.80 18.87 -33.88
CA ALA A 227 -3.61 17.54 -33.33
C ALA A 227 -4.81 16.65 -33.68
N LEU A 228 -4.53 15.43 -34.12
CA LEU A 228 -5.52 14.42 -34.45
C LEU A 228 -5.11 13.06 -33.86
N ASP A 229 -6.04 12.40 -33.18
CA ASP A 229 -5.89 11.03 -32.70
C ASP A 229 -6.99 10.15 -33.31
N LEU A 230 -6.55 9.07 -33.97
CA LEU A 230 -7.37 8.07 -34.66
C LEU A 230 -7.05 6.65 -34.15
N SER A 231 -6.58 6.54 -32.89
CA SER A 231 -6.17 5.27 -32.28
C SER A 231 -7.21 4.16 -32.47
N GLY A 232 -6.81 2.98 -32.96
CA GLY A 232 -7.67 1.82 -33.18
C GLY A 232 -8.59 1.89 -34.41
N ILE A 233 -8.70 3.04 -35.09
CA ILE A 233 -9.52 3.18 -36.30
C ILE A 233 -8.74 2.63 -37.50
N GLN A 234 -9.36 1.70 -38.24
CA GLN A 234 -8.81 1.20 -39.50
C GLN A 234 -9.30 2.07 -40.66
N LEU A 235 -8.36 2.62 -41.44
CA LEU A 235 -8.65 3.49 -42.58
C LEU A 235 -8.04 2.91 -43.86
N ASN A 236 -8.88 2.78 -44.91
CA ASN A 236 -8.44 2.33 -46.23
C ASN A 236 -7.63 3.43 -46.95
N ASP A 237 -8.15 4.67 -46.93
CA ASP A 237 -7.46 5.86 -47.45
C ASP A 237 -7.22 6.87 -46.32
N VAL A 238 -6.05 7.49 -46.33
CA VAL A 238 -5.64 8.57 -45.43
C VAL A 238 -5.24 9.85 -46.19
N GLY A 239 -5.43 9.89 -47.51
CA GLY A 239 -5.08 11.03 -48.36
C GLY A 239 -5.75 12.34 -47.91
N PHE A 240 -6.94 12.27 -47.30
CA PHE A 240 -7.61 13.42 -46.70
C PHE A 240 -6.77 14.14 -45.63
N LEU A 241 -5.88 13.44 -44.92
CA LEU A 241 -4.96 14.05 -43.93
C LEU A 241 -4.09 15.15 -44.56
N THR A 242 -3.82 15.09 -45.87
CA THR A 242 -2.99 16.08 -46.58
C THR A 242 -3.60 17.48 -46.60
N GLN A 243 -4.90 17.64 -46.33
CA GLN A 243 -5.52 18.97 -46.17
C GLN A 243 -4.90 19.77 -45.01
N TRP A 244 -4.39 19.08 -43.98
CA TRP A 244 -3.72 19.69 -42.83
C TRP A 244 -2.19 19.63 -42.89
N LYS A 245 -1.58 19.32 -44.05
CA LYS A 245 -0.11 19.24 -44.20
C LYS A 245 0.66 20.47 -43.67
N ASP A 246 0.01 21.63 -43.67
CA ASP A 246 0.56 22.92 -43.25
C ASP A 246 0.19 23.33 -41.81
N SER A 247 -0.76 22.63 -41.16
CA SER A 247 -1.24 22.89 -39.80
C SER A 247 -0.99 21.76 -38.78
N LEU A 248 -0.96 20.49 -39.20
CA LEU A 248 -0.91 19.34 -38.31
C LEU A 248 0.46 19.19 -37.65
N VAL A 249 0.46 19.17 -36.32
CA VAL A 249 1.65 19.11 -35.45
C VAL A 249 1.71 17.77 -34.70
N SER A 250 0.57 17.15 -34.40
CA SER A 250 0.46 15.84 -33.78
C SER A 250 -0.46 14.92 -34.57
N LEU A 251 -0.04 13.68 -34.77
CA LEU A 251 -0.85 12.61 -35.35
C LEU A 251 -0.62 11.33 -34.56
N VAL A 252 -1.71 10.74 -34.05
CA VAL A 252 -1.68 9.47 -33.32
C VAL A 252 -2.47 8.41 -34.10
N LEU A 253 -1.78 7.35 -34.52
CA LEU A 253 -2.31 6.20 -35.26
C LEU A 253 -2.03 4.89 -34.50
N TYR A 254 -2.14 4.92 -33.16
CA TYR A 254 -1.93 3.72 -32.34
C TYR A 254 -2.88 2.61 -32.77
N ASN A 255 -2.41 1.36 -32.91
CA ASN A 255 -3.27 0.23 -33.30
C ASN A 255 -4.00 0.39 -34.67
N MET A 256 -3.39 1.10 -35.63
CA MET A 256 -3.83 1.11 -37.04
C MET A 256 -2.95 0.14 -37.87
N ASP A 257 -3.55 -0.69 -38.75
CA ASP A 257 -2.77 -1.47 -39.71
C ASP A 257 -2.31 -0.58 -40.88
N LEU A 258 -1.03 -0.24 -40.90
CA LEU A 258 -0.46 0.70 -41.86
C LEU A 258 -0.08 0.04 -43.18
N SER A 259 -0.19 0.80 -44.26
CA SER A 259 0.32 0.44 -45.59
C SER A 259 1.49 1.34 -46.01
N GLU A 260 2.25 0.94 -47.04
CA GLU A 260 3.27 1.81 -47.66
C GLU A 260 2.67 3.12 -48.21
N GLU A 261 1.39 3.12 -48.61
CA GLU A 261 0.68 4.33 -49.05
C GLU A 261 0.39 5.26 -47.86
N HIS A 262 -0.04 4.69 -46.71
CA HIS A 262 -0.24 5.46 -45.48
C HIS A 262 1.06 6.12 -45.03
N ILE A 263 2.19 5.39 -45.07
CA ILE A 263 3.53 5.92 -44.76
C ILE A 263 3.92 7.08 -45.70
N GLN A 264 3.63 6.97 -47.00
CA GLN A 264 3.89 8.04 -47.98
C GLN A 264 3.05 9.30 -47.72
N VAL A 265 1.80 9.16 -47.26
CA VAL A 265 0.97 10.31 -46.86
C VAL A 265 1.51 10.95 -45.58
N ILE A 266 1.83 10.15 -44.55
CA ILE A 266 2.40 10.64 -43.28
C ILE A 266 3.68 11.44 -43.53
N ALA A 267 4.56 10.98 -44.43
CA ALA A 267 5.79 11.69 -44.79
C ALA A 267 5.57 13.08 -45.45
N GLN A 268 4.39 13.36 -46.01
CA GLN A 268 4.05 14.66 -46.58
C GLN A 268 3.70 15.71 -45.51
N LEU A 269 3.38 15.28 -44.28
CA LEU A 269 2.94 16.13 -43.17
C LEU A 269 4.15 16.78 -42.46
N ARG A 270 4.93 17.57 -43.20
CA ARG A 270 6.23 18.15 -42.79
C ARG A 270 6.22 19.05 -41.55
N LYS A 271 5.03 19.43 -41.05
CA LYS A 271 4.83 20.19 -39.82
C LYS A 271 4.79 19.33 -38.55
N LEU A 272 4.64 18.01 -38.69
CA LEU A 272 4.59 17.08 -37.57
C LEU A 272 5.79 17.23 -36.64
N ARG A 273 5.48 17.25 -35.34
CA ARG A 273 6.41 17.22 -34.21
C ARG A 273 6.21 15.99 -33.35
N HIS A 274 5.01 15.41 -33.37
CA HIS A 274 4.63 14.22 -32.63
C HIS A 274 3.99 13.25 -33.62
N LEU A 275 4.56 12.05 -33.74
CA LEU A 275 3.99 10.96 -34.52
C LEU A 275 3.86 9.74 -33.60
N ASP A 276 2.67 9.17 -33.58
CA ASP A 276 2.43 7.82 -33.08
C ASP A 276 2.09 6.90 -34.24
N ILE A 277 2.80 5.78 -34.31
CA ILE A 277 2.37 4.62 -35.10
C ILE A 277 2.50 3.34 -34.29
N SER A 278 2.60 3.42 -32.95
CA SER A 278 2.79 2.26 -32.08
C SER A 278 1.60 1.30 -32.11
N ARG A 279 1.77 0.11 -31.54
CA ARG A 279 0.71 -0.89 -31.46
C ARG A 279 0.90 -1.83 -30.29
N ASP A 280 -0.14 -2.58 -29.98
CA ASP A 280 -0.02 -3.77 -29.15
C ASP A 280 0.78 -4.86 -29.87
N HIS A 281 1.89 -5.30 -29.26
CA HIS A 281 2.78 -6.32 -29.82
C HIS A 281 2.11 -7.70 -29.98
N LEU A 282 1.16 -8.02 -29.10
CA LEU A 282 0.52 -9.33 -29.03
C LEU A 282 -0.58 -9.53 -30.09
N SER A 283 -1.04 -8.44 -30.72
CA SER A 283 -2.08 -8.51 -31.74
C SER A 283 -1.54 -9.00 -33.08
N SER A 284 -1.92 -10.23 -33.44
CA SER A 284 -1.61 -10.86 -34.73
C SER A 284 -2.38 -10.26 -35.92
N TYR A 285 -3.32 -9.34 -35.66
CA TYR A 285 -4.13 -8.66 -36.67
C TYR A 285 -3.28 -7.75 -37.58
N TYR A 286 -2.32 -7.02 -37.00
CA TYR A 286 -1.54 -5.98 -37.71
C TYR A 286 -0.44 -6.59 -38.58
N LYS A 287 -0.60 -6.47 -39.91
CA LYS A 287 0.31 -7.06 -40.90
C LYS A 287 1.50 -6.17 -41.22
N PHE A 288 1.38 -4.85 -41.02
CA PHE A 288 2.49 -3.91 -41.23
C PHE A 288 3.73 -4.33 -40.46
N LYS A 289 4.93 -4.07 -40.98
CA LYS A 289 6.21 -4.28 -40.27
C LYS A 289 7.16 -3.13 -40.51
N LEU A 290 7.86 -2.72 -39.46
CA LEU A 290 8.72 -1.54 -39.53
C LEU A 290 10.07 -1.88 -40.16
N THR A 291 10.44 -1.08 -41.16
CA THR A 291 11.67 -1.24 -41.95
C THR A 291 12.61 -0.05 -41.75
N ARG A 292 13.89 -0.23 -42.09
CA ARG A 292 14.88 0.85 -42.07
C ARG A 292 14.50 1.93 -43.08
N ARG A 293 13.90 1.55 -44.22
CA ARG A 293 13.37 2.47 -45.23
C ARG A 293 12.32 3.43 -44.67
N VAL A 294 11.34 2.93 -43.92
CA VAL A 294 10.29 3.75 -43.30
C VAL A 294 10.89 4.76 -42.30
N LEU A 295 11.82 4.31 -41.45
CA LEU A 295 12.50 5.17 -40.50
C LEU A 295 13.36 6.26 -41.17
N ASN A 296 14.09 5.92 -42.25
CA ASN A 296 14.81 6.91 -43.05
C ASN A 296 13.86 7.97 -43.62
N LEU A 297 12.73 7.54 -44.20
CA LEU A 297 11.74 8.45 -44.81
C LEU A 297 11.21 9.47 -43.80
N PHE A 298 10.93 9.03 -42.56
CA PHE A 298 10.52 9.92 -41.47
C PHE A 298 11.63 10.90 -41.07
N VAL A 299 12.88 10.43 -40.91
CA VAL A 299 14.02 11.30 -40.56
C VAL A 299 14.30 12.36 -41.63
N GLU A 300 14.16 12.00 -42.90
CA GLU A 300 14.39 12.90 -44.05
C GLU A 300 13.26 13.94 -44.21
N ASN A 301 12.00 13.53 -44.10
CA ASN A 301 10.86 14.40 -44.40
C ASN A 301 10.29 15.12 -43.18
N LEU A 302 10.23 14.47 -42.02
CA LEU A 302 9.64 15.01 -40.79
C LEU A 302 10.70 15.77 -39.97
N VAL A 303 11.38 16.74 -40.59
CA VAL A 303 12.53 17.46 -40.00
C VAL A 303 12.21 18.27 -38.72
N ASN A 304 10.93 18.38 -38.37
CA ASN A 304 10.44 19.04 -37.16
C ASN A 304 10.14 18.07 -36.00
N LEU A 305 10.24 16.75 -36.23
CA LEU A 305 9.91 15.70 -35.27
C LEU A 305 10.68 15.88 -33.95
N THR A 306 9.93 15.81 -32.85
CA THR A 306 10.41 15.87 -31.46
C THR A 306 9.93 14.69 -30.64
N SER A 307 8.91 13.97 -31.10
CA SER A 307 8.38 12.76 -30.46
C SER A 307 8.01 11.76 -31.54
N LEU A 308 8.49 10.52 -31.37
CA LEU A 308 8.15 9.38 -32.22
C LEU A 308 7.83 8.20 -31.31
N ASP A 309 6.70 7.54 -31.52
CA ASP A 309 6.39 6.27 -30.86
C ASP A 309 6.20 5.17 -31.91
N ILE A 310 7.01 4.11 -31.76
CA ILE A 310 7.04 2.91 -32.60
C ILE A 310 6.96 1.63 -31.74
N SER A 311 6.48 1.75 -30.50
CA SER A 311 6.37 0.65 -29.55
C SER A 311 5.54 -0.52 -30.10
N GLY A 312 5.92 -1.75 -29.76
CA GLY A 312 5.31 -3.00 -30.20
C GLY A 312 5.67 -3.47 -31.61
N HIS A 313 6.44 -2.69 -32.39
CA HIS A 313 6.82 -3.07 -33.76
C HIS A 313 7.94 -4.10 -33.81
N THR A 314 7.68 -5.21 -34.50
CA THR A 314 8.72 -6.15 -34.96
C THR A 314 9.52 -5.53 -36.10
N MET A 315 10.85 -5.41 -35.90
CA MET A 315 11.80 -4.88 -36.90
C MET A 315 12.20 -5.97 -37.90
N LEU A 316 12.05 -5.70 -39.21
CA LEU A 316 12.45 -6.66 -40.27
C LEU A 316 13.90 -6.51 -40.74
N GLU A 317 14.35 -5.26 -40.89
CA GLU A 317 15.66 -4.95 -41.45
C GLU A 317 16.64 -4.61 -40.33
N ASN A 318 17.93 -4.90 -40.53
CA ASN A 318 18.94 -4.56 -39.54
C ASN A 318 19.12 -3.03 -39.44
N CYS A 319 18.35 -2.44 -38.54
CA CYS A 319 18.36 -1.03 -38.19
C CYS A 319 19.47 -0.69 -37.21
N THR A 320 20.19 -1.69 -36.67
CA THR A 320 21.39 -1.47 -35.87
C THR A 320 22.59 -1.21 -36.79
N ILE A 321 23.63 -0.60 -36.23
CA ILE A 321 24.89 -0.38 -36.93
C ILE A 321 25.86 -1.51 -36.55
N PRO A 322 26.40 -2.28 -37.52
CA PRO A 322 27.33 -3.34 -37.20
C PRO A 322 28.67 -2.82 -36.65
N SER A 323 29.18 -3.56 -35.67
CA SER A 323 30.59 -3.69 -35.25
C SER A 323 31.17 -2.79 -34.15
N MET A 324 31.92 -3.46 -33.26
CA MET A 324 33.14 -3.09 -32.51
C MET A 324 33.19 -1.82 -31.64
N GLU A 325 32.46 -0.75 -31.92
CA GLU A 325 32.56 0.53 -31.18
C GLU A 325 31.74 0.57 -29.88
N GLU A 326 30.87 -0.41 -29.59
CA GLU A 326 30.08 -0.46 -28.34
C GLU A 326 30.93 -0.71 -27.08
N LYS A 327 32.23 -0.96 -27.21
CA LYS A 327 33.11 -1.23 -26.06
C LYS A 327 33.45 0.05 -25.30
N MET A 328 32.84 0.19 -24.12
CA MET A 328 33.22 1.09 -23.00
C MET A 328 32.94 2.59 -23.17
N GLY A 329 32.10 3.00 -24.11
CA GLY A 329 31.62 4.38 -24.22
C GLY A 329 30.50 4.72 -23.21
N GLN A 330 30.49 5.95 -22.68
CA GLN A 330 29.36 6.49 -21.91
C GLN A 330 28.13 6.67 -22.82
N THR A 331 26.92 6.48 -22.28
CA THR A 331 25.66 6.64 -23.04
C THR A 331 25.56 8.03 -23.68
N SER A 332 25.04 8.12 -24.90
CA SER A 332 25.03 9.36 -25.69
C SER A 332 23.70 9.52 -26.41
N ILE A 333 23.12 10.71 -26.27
CA ILE A 333 21.89 11.14 -26.95
C ILE A 333 22.16 11.86 -28.28
N GLU A 334 23.42 12.11 -28.64
CA GLU A 334 23.76 12.78 -29.91
C GLU A 334 23.35 11.92 -31.12
N PRO A 335 22.51 12.44 -32.05
CA PRO A 335 22.10 11.72 -33.25
C PRO A 335 23.25 11.05 -34.01
N ALA A 336 24.34 11.77 -34.27
CA ALA A 336 25.48 11.26 -35.04
C ALA A 336 26.12 9.98 -34.45
N LYS A 337 25.97 9.76 -33.13
CA LYS A 337 26.48 8.58 -32.42
C LYS A 337 25.42 7.47 -32.26
N SER A 338 24.18 7.69 -32.71
CA SER A 338 23.07 6.74 -32.59
C SER A 338 23.45 5.33 -33.06
N SER A 339 23.13 4.32 -32.24
CA SER A 339 23.21 2.89 -32.59
C SER A 339 22.08 2.47 -33.53
N ILE A 340 20.99 3.25 -33.60
CA ILE A 340 19.89 3.10 -34.55
C ILE A 340 20.24 3.87 -35.82
N ALA A 341 20.51 3.17 -36.92
CA ALA A 341 21.14 3.71 -38.12
C ALA A 341 20.35 4.86 -38.79
N PRO A 342 19.02 4.78 -38.98
CA PRO A 342 18.23 5.91 -39.50
C PRO A 342 18.34 7.18 -38.65
N PHE A 343 18.38 7.03 -37.32
CA PHE A 343 18.36 8.17 -36.41
C PHE A 343 19.69 8.94 -36.36
N ARG A 344 20.75 8.48 -37.04
CA ARG A 344 21.95 9.31 -37.31
C ARG A 344 21.65 10.54 -38.19
N GLY A 345 20.57 10.52 -38.97
CA GLY A 345 20.11 11.68 -39.75
C GLY A 345 19.32 12.73 -38.97
N LEU A 346 18.98 12.49 -37.69
CA LEU A 346 18.23 13.47 -36.90
C LEU A 346 19.05 14.73 -36.63
N LYS A 347 18.42 15.90 -36.77
CA LYS A 347 19.06 17.22 -36.55
C LYS A 347 19.31 17.56 -35.08
N ARG A 348 18.67 16.82 -34.15
CA ARG A 348 18.71 16.99 -32.70
C ARG A 348 18.14 15.72 -32.03
N PRO A 349 18.45 15.45 -30.74
CA PRO A 349 17.79 14.37 -30.01
C PRO A 349 16.26 14.60 -29.95
N LEU A 350 15.49 13.51 -29.96
CA LEU A 350 14.06 13.56 -29.70
C LEU A 350 13.79 13.87 -28.23
N GLN A 351 12.68 14.55 -27.92
CA GLN A 351 12.20 14.72 -26.54
C GLN A 351 11.67 13.39 -26.00
N PHE A 352 10.94 12.64 -26.82
CA PHE A 352 10.44 11.30 -26.50
C PHE A 352 10.66 10.34 -27.67
N LEU A 353 11.09 9.12 -27.37
CA LEU A 353 11.19 8.02 -28.33
C LEU A 353 10.60 6.75 -27.70
N GLY A 354 9.43 6.34 -28.19
CA GLY A 354 8.72 5.15 -27.72
C GLY A 354 9.24 3.88 -28.41
N LEU A 355 9.89 3.01 -27.62
CA LEU A 355 10.54 1.77 -28.09
C LEU A 355 10.11 0.54 -27.25
N PHE A 356 9.01 0.63 -26.49
CA PHE A 356 8.54 -0.47 -25.65
C PHE A 356 8.23 -1.70 -26.50
N GLU A 357 8.65 -2.89 -26.06
CA GLU A 357 8.54 -4.15 -26.83
C GLU A 357 9.15 -4.07 -28.25
N THR A 358 10.21 -3.29 -28.43
CA THR A 358 11.04 -3.31 -29.64
C THR A 358 12.47 -3.73 -29.30
N SER A 359 13.13 -4.45 -30.21
CA SER A 359 14.55 -4.82 -30.04
C SER A 359 15.50 -3.60 -30.00
N LEU A 360 15.03 -2.41 -30.40
CA LEU A 360 15.81 -1.19 -30.45
C LEU A 360 16.04 -0.53 -29.07
N CYS A 361 15.13 -0.72 -28.09
CA CYS A 361 15.28 -0.10 -26.76
C CYS A 361 16.49 -0.61 -25.98
N ARG A 362 16.98 -1.81 -26.33
CA ARG A 362 18.13 -2.47 -25.69
C ARG A 362 19.49 -1.88 -26.10
N LEU A 363 19.53 -1.07 -27.16
CA LEU A 363 20.73 -0.43 -27.67
C LEU A 363 21.34 0.60 -26.69
N THR A 364 22.58 0.99 -26.94
CA THR A 364 23.42 1.82 -26.07
C THR A 364 23.26 3.33 -26.31
N HIS A 365 23.33 3.77 -27.56
CA HIS A 365 23.22 5.18 -27.95
C HIS A 365 21.88 5.43 -28.63
N ILE A 366 20.87 5.82 -27.83
CA ILE A 366 19.52 6.14 -28.30
C ILE A 366 19.36 7.66 -28.28
N PRO A 367 19.09 8.33 -29.42
CA PRO A 367 19.14 9.79 -29.51
C PRO A 367 17.85 10.47 -29.04
N ALA A 368 17.50 10.28 -27.77
CA ALA A 368 16.33 10.90 -27.14
C ALA A 368 16.55 11.21 -25.66
N TYR A 369 15.84 12.22 -25.12
CA TYR A 369 15.87 12.59 -23.71
C TYR A 369 15.03 11.67 -22.82
N LYS A 370 13.88 11.20 -23.33
CA LYS A 370 13.01 10.22 -22.66
C LYS A 370 12.78 9.04 -23.60
N VAL A 371 13.00 7.82 -23.10
CA VAL A 371 12.86 6.59 -23.88
C VAL A 371 11.97 5.62 -23.11
N SER A 372 10.88 5.14 -23.71
CA SER A 372 10.14 3.99 -23.17
C SER A 372 10.73 2.69 -23.72
N GLY A 373 10.77 1.63 -22.93
CA GLY A 373 11.44 0.39 -23.31
C GLY A 373 11.40 -0.68 -22.22
N ASP A 374 11.98 -1.85 -22.50
CA ASP A 374 12.03 -3.00 -21.58
C ASP A 374 13.43 -3.25 -20.98
N LYS A 375 14.41 -2.35 -21.21
CA LYS A 375 15.81 -2.57 -20.85
C LYS A 375 16.11 -2.40 -19.35
N ASN A 376 15.48 -1.43 -18.69
CA ASN A 376 15.81 -1.02 -17.32
C ASN A 376 14.65 -0.25 -16.65
N GLU A 377 14.79 0.01 -15.35
CA GLU A 377 13.78 0.73 -14.54
C GLU A 377 13.34 2.06 -15.18
N GLU A 378 14.27 2.92 -15.60
CA GLU A 378 13.93 4.22 -16.19
C GLU A 378 13.07 4.07 -17.46
N GLN A 379 13.43 3.14 -18.35
CA GLN A 379 12.66 2.87 -19.56
C GLN A 379 11.28 2.29 -19.28
N VAL A 380 11.15 1.46 -18.25
CA VAL A 380 9.88 0.87 -17.82
C VAL A 380 8.98 1.93 -17.17
N LEU A 381 9.51 2.77 -16.27
CA LEU A 381 8.76 3.90 -15.69
C LEU A 381 8.33 4.91 -16.76
N ASN A 382 9.19 5.17 -17.76
CA ASN A 382 8.82 5.98 -18.93
C ASN A 382 7.70 5.35 -19.77
N ALA A 383 7.60 4.02 -19.82
CA ALA A 383 6.52 3.31 -20.52
C ALA A 383 5.19 3.40 -19.75
N ILE A 384 5.20 3.11 -18.44
CA ILE A 384 4.00 3.25 -17.59
C ILE A 384 3.46 4.68 -17.69
N GLU A 385 4.31 5.68 -17.51
CA GLU A 385 3.92 7.10 -17.58
C GLU A 385 3.37 7.53 -18.94
N ALA A 386 3.86 6.97 -20.05
CA ALA A 386 3.41 7.33 -21.40
C ALA A 386 2.11 6.61 -21.84
N TYR A 387 1.79 5.46 -21.24
CA TYR A 387 0.73 4.56 -21.74
C TYR A 387 -0.46 4.41 -20.79
N THR A 388 -0.31 4.80 -19.51
CA THR A 388 -1.32 4.62 -18.47
C THR A 388 -2.69 5.21 -18.84
N GLU A 389 -2.81 6.30 -19.59
CA GLU A 389 -4.13 6.93 -19.77
C GLU A 389 -5.04 6.20 -20.77
N HIS A 390 -4.49 5.65 -21.86
CA HIS A 390 -5.29 5.18 -23.01
C HIS A 390 -4.93 3.76 -23.50
N ARG A 391 -3.93 3.10 -22.92
CA ARG A 391 -3.40 1.80 -23.38
C ARG A 391 -3.23 0.82 -22.22
N PRO A 392 -4.33 0.31 -21.63
CA PRO A 392 -4.24 -0.57 -20.47
C PRO A 392 -3.42 -1.84 -20.76
N GLU A 393 -3.49 -2.37 -21.98
CA GLU A 393 -2.83 -3.61 -22.40
C GLU A 393 -1.30 -3.50 -22.33
N ILE A 394 -0.74 -2.34 -22.75
CA ILE A 394 0.70 -2.04 -22.66
C ILE A 394 1.09 -1.67 -21.22
N THR A 395 0.23 -0.90 -20.54
CA THR A 395 0.46 -0.44 -19.16
C THR A 395 0.61 -1.62 -18.20
N SER A 396 -0.27 -2.61 -18.29
CA SER A 396 -0.20 -3.86 -17.53
C SER A 396 1.15 -4.58 -17.69
N ARG A 397 1.64 -4.72 -18.94
CA ARG A 397 2.92 -5.38 -19.23
C ARG A 397 4.12 -4.57 -18.73
N ALA A 398 4.07 -3.23 -18.84
CA ALA A 398 5.08 -2.36 -18.27
C ALA A 398 5.12 -2.42 -16.73
N ILE A 399 3.96 -2.47 -16.06
CA ILE A 399 3.87 -2.69 -14.61
C ILE A 399 4.39 -4.08 -14.22
N ASN A 400 4.14 -5.12 -15.01
CA ASN A 400 4.70 -6.45 -14.76
C ASN A 400 6.24 -6.46 -14.81
N LEU A 401 6.85 -5.73 -15.76
CA LEU A 401 8.31 -5.56 -15.79
C LEU A 401 8.83 -4.78 -14.57
N LEU A 402 8.09 -3.77 -14.10
CA LEU A 402 8.43 -3.04 -12.87
C LEU A 402 8.34 -3.95 -11.63
N PHE A 403 7.33 -4.82 -11.57
CA PHE A 403 7.21 -5.86 -10.54
C PHE A 403 8.43 -6.81 -10.55
N ASP A 404 8.85 -7.28 -11.73
CA ASP A 404 10.01 -8.17 -11.85
C ASP A 404 11.31 -7.47 -11.40
N ILE A 405 11.49 -6.19 -11.73
CA ILE A 405 12.62 -5.39 -11.24
C ILE A 405 12.55 -5.23 -9.71
N ALA A 406 11.43 -4.74 -9.17
CA ALA A 406 11.26 -4.45 -7.73
C ALA A 406 11.29 -5.70 -6.83
N ARG A 407 11.06 -6.88 -7.41
CA ARG A 407 11.17 -8.19 -6.75
C ARG A 407 12.61 -8.68 -6.59
N ILE A 408 13.51 -8.26 -7.48
CA ILE A 408 14.90 -8.76 -7.57
C ILE A 408 15.89 -7.72 -7.02
N GLU A 409 15.65 -6.43 -7.29
CA GLU A 409 16.57 -5.32 -6.99
C GLU A 409 15.84 -4.19 -6.24
N ARG A 410 16.62 -3.34 -5.53
CA ARG A 410 16.07 -2.16 -4.87
C ARG A 410 15.69 -1.11 -5.93
N CYS A 411 14.44 -0.66 -5.91
CA CYS A 411 13.95 0.36 -6.83
C CYS A 411 14.64 1.71 -6.56
N SER A 412 15.22 2.32 -7.60
CA SER A 412 16.00 3.55 -7.49
C SER A 412 15.12 4.81 -7.51
N GLN A 413 13.97 4.75 -8.18
CA GLN A 413 13.00 5.85 -8.31
C GLN A 413 11.68 5.52 -7.59
N LEU A 414 11.75 4.98 -6.38
CA LEU A 414 10.61 4.47 -5.60
C LEU A 414 9.37 5.39 -5.65
N LEU A 415 9.52 6.68 -5.31
CA LEU A 415 8.41 7.64 -5.27
C LEU A 415 7.68 7.75 -6.61
N ARG A 416 8.44 7.75 -7.72
CA ARG A 416 7.90 7.78 -9.08
C ARG A 416 7.23 6.45 -9.43
N ALA A 417 7.84 5.33 -9.06
CA ALA A 417 7.27 3.99 -9.26
C ALA A 417 5.92 3.84 -8.54
N LEU A 418 5.84 4.20 -7.26
CA LEU A 418 4.61 4.17 -6.47
C LEU A 418 3.52 5.07 -7.07
N GLN A 419 3.84 6.33 -7.42
CA GLN A 419 2.87 7.25 -8.01
C GLN A 419 2.31 6.74 -9.34
N LEU A 420 3.16 6.16 -10.20
CA LEU A 420 2.77 5.59 -11.48
C LEU A 420 1.87 4.36 -11.31
N VAL A 421 2.21 3.43 -10.39
CA VAL A 421 1.38 2.25 -10.11
C VAL A 421 0.04 2.64 -9.46
N ILE A 422 0.03 3.56 -8.51
CA ILE A 422 -1.21 4.11 -7.91
C ILE A 422 -2.10 4.73 -8.99
N THR A 423 -1.51 5.51 -9.91
CA THR A 423 -2.27 6.16 -10.98
C THR A 423 -2.81 5.16 -12.00
N ALA A 424 -2.06 4.11 -12.33
CA ALA A 424 -2.58 3.04 -13.20
C ALA A 424 -3.73 2.28 -12.55
N LEU A 425 -3.63 1.93 -11.27
CA LEU A 425 -4.69 1.26 -10.50
C LEU A 425 -5.94 2.13 -10.33
N LYS A 426 -5.79 3.46 -10.19
CA LYS A 426 -6.93 4.40 -10.21
C LYS A 426 -7.51 4.59 -11.60
N CYS A 427 -6.67 4.72 -12.62
CA CYS A 427 -7.10 4.98 -14.00
C CYS A 427 -7.89 3.79 -14.56
N HIS A 428 -7.44 2.57 -14.29
CA HIS A 428 -8.07 1.34 -14.78
C HIS A 428 -8.57 0.47 -13.62
N LYS A 429 -9.52 1.02 -12.86
CA LYS A 429 -10.17 0.29 -11.75
C LYS A 429 -10.91 -0.97 -12.21
N ASP A 430 -11.32 -1.03 -13.49
CA ASP A 430 -12.08 -2.13 -14.07
C ASP A 430 -11.24 -3.04 -15.02
N ASP A 431 -9.94 -2.78 -15.19
CA ASP A 431 -9.02 -3.69 -15.89
C ASP A 431 -8.39 -4.72 -14.93
N LYS A 432 -8.84 -5.97 -15.03
CA LYS A 432 -8.32 -7.10 -14.23
C LYS A 432 -6.80 -7.24 -14.29
N ASN A 433 -6.18 -7.07 -15.46
CA ASN A 433 -4.74 -7.33 -15.63
C ASN A 433 -3.90 -6.26 -14.94
N ILE A 434 -4.33 -5.00 -14.99
CA ILE A 434 -3.70 -3.89 -14.26
C ILE A 434 -3.88 -4.07 -12.75
N GLN A 435 -5.05 -4.50 -12.29
CA GLN A 435 -5.28 -4.73 -10.86
C GLN A 435 -4.42 -5.89 -10.32
N VAL A 436 -4.28 -6.99 -11.08
CA VAL A 436 -3.37 -8.09 -10.73
C VAL A 436 -1.89 -7.65 -10.70
N THR A 437 -1.40 -7.01 -11.77
CA THR A 437 0.02 -6.64 -11.89
C THR A 437 0.40 -5.49 -10.97
N GLY A 438 -0.45 -4.47 -10.84
CA GLY A 438 -0.24 -3.32 -9.98
C GLY A 438 -0.30 -3.65 -8.49
N SER A 439 -1.25 -4.48 -8.05
CA SER A 439 -1.27 -4.96 -6.66
C SER A 439 -0.02 -5.79 -6.31
N ALA A 440 0.46 -6.61 -7.26
CA ALA A 440 1.72 -7.35 -7.09
C ALA A 440 2.93 -6.42 -6.98
N ALA A 441 3.01 -5.37 -7.81
CA ALA A 441 4.07 -4.37 -7.75
C ALA A 441 4.05 -3.58 -6.43
N LEU A 442 2.86 -3.17 -5.95
CA LEU A 442 2.71 -2.43 -4.69
C LEU A 442 3.25 -3.20 -3.48
N PHE A 443 3.07 -4.52 -3.41
CA PHE A 443 3.61 -5.33 -2.30
C PHE A 443 5.13 -5.16 -2.15
N TYR A 444 5.88 -5.19 -3.26
CA TYR A 444 7.34 -5.00 -3.24
C TYR A 444 7.74 -3.54 -3.03
N LEU A 445 7.04 -2.59 -3.67
CA LEU A 445 7.29 -1.15 -3.55
C LEU A 445 6.88 -0.57 -2.17
N THR A 446 6.21 -1.34 -1.31
CA THR A 446 5.79 -0.92 0.05
C THR A 446 6.51 -1.66 1.17
N ASN A 447 7.53 -2.47 0.85
CA ASN A 447 8.32 -3.17 1.85
C ASN A 447 8.90 -2.20 2.90
N SER A 448 8.99 -2.66 4.15
CA SER A 448 9.48 -1.96 5.33
C SER A 448 10.78 -1.16 5.15
N GLU A 449 11.69 -1.62 4.29
CA GLU A 449 12.95 -0.93 3.94
C GLU A 449 12.71 0.47 3.35
N TYR A 450 11.62 0.66 2.63
CA TYR A 450 11.24 1.92 1.98
C TYR A 450 10.40 2.83 2.88
N ARG A 451 10.05 2.41 4.10
CA ARG A 451 9.10 3.13 4.97
C ARG A 451 9.52 4.58 5.27
N MET A 452 10.82 4.85 5.35
CA MET A 452 11.37 6.19 5.59
C MET A 452 11.33 7.11 4.36
N GLU A 453 11.14 6.56 3.16
CA GLU A 453 11.09 7.31 1.89
C GLU A 453 9.67 7.75 1.52
N GLN A 454 8.64 7.24 2.21
CA GLN A 454 7.22 7.40 1.87
C GLN A 454 6.49 8.24 2.93
N SER A 455 5.82 9.32 2.57
CA SER A 455 4.94 10.01 3.54
C SER A 455 3.71 9.20 3.90
N VAL A 456 3.07 9.61 5.01
CA VAL A 456 1.72 9.19 5.41
C VAL A 456 0.71 9.37 4.27
N LYS A 457 0.84 10.41 3.43
CA LYS A 457 -0.09 10.67 2.32
C LYS A 457 0.05 9.60 1.23
N LEU A 458 1.26 9.33 0.76
CA LEU A 458 1.50 8.31 -0.25
C LEU A 458 1.08 6.92 0.25
N ARG A 459 1.33 6.65 1.53
CA ARG A 459 0.96 5.39 2.20
C ARG A 459 -0.57 5.22 2.33
N ARG A 460 -1.31 6.28 2.68
CA ARG A 460 -2.78 6.28 2.62
C ARG A 460 -3.31 6.07 1.20
N GLN A 461 -2.69 6.66 0.18
CA GLN A 461 -3.07 6.44 -1.22
C GLN A 461 -2.86 4.99 -1.66
N VAL A 462 -1.79 4.32 -1.22
CA VAL A 462 -1.60 2.88 -1.42
C VAL A 462 -2.72 2.09 -0.77
N ILE A 463 -3.02 2.34 0.51
CA ILE A 463 -4.10 1.64 1.24
C ILE A 463 -5.43 1.81 0.50
N GLN A 464 -5.76 3.03 0.04
CA GLN A 464 -6.97 3.29 -0.74
C GLN A 464 -7.05 2.43 -2.02
N VAL A 465 -6.02 2.46 -2.89
CA VAL A 465 -6.08 1.68 -4.16
C VAL A 465 -6.09 0.17 -3.92
N VAL A 466 -5.44 -0.30 -2.85
CA VAL A 466 -5.45 -1.70 -2.42
C VAL A 466 -6.87 -2.14 -2.01
N LEU A 467 -7.58 -1.31 -1.24
CA LEU A 467 -8.96 -1.58 -0.83
C LEU A 467 -9.95 -1.46 -2.00
N ASN A 468 -9.76 -0.49 -2.91
CA ASN A 468 -10.54 -0.39 -4.15
C ASN A 468 -10.44 -1.70 -4.97
N GLY A 469 -9.22 -2.23 -5.15
CA GLY A 469 -9.00 -3.50 -5.84
C GLY A 469 -9.66 -4.71 -5.13
N MET A 470 -9.70 -4.70 -3.80
CA MET A 470 -10.39 -5.73 -3.00
C MET A 470 -11.91 -5.65 -3.06
N GLU A 471 -12.50 -4.49 -3.38
CA GLU A 471 -13.93 -4.35 -3.63
C GLU A 471 -14.29 -4.88 -5.01
N SER A 472 -13.64 -4.33 -6.06
CA SER A 472 -13.95 -4.66 -7.45
C SER A 472 -13.64 -6.12 -7.83
N TYR A 473 -12.63 -6.76 -7.21
CA TYR A 473 -12.18 -8.11 -7.62
C TYR A 473 -12.17 -9.10 -6.47
N GLN A 474 -13.15 -10.01 -6.47
CA GLN A 474 -13.17 -11.18 -5.56
C GLN A 474 -12.20 -12.30 -5.98
N GLU A 475 -11.29 -12.04 -6.93
CA GLU A 475 -10.29 -13.00 -7.39
C GLU A 475 -9.16 -13.19 -6.39
N VAL A 476 -8.86 -14.46 -6.08
CA VAL A 476 -7.85 -14.88 -5.08
C VAL A 476 -6.50 -14.18 -5.27
N THR A 477 -6.05 -13.99 -6.51
CA THR A 477 -4.76 -13.34 -6.82
C THR A 477 -4.73 -11.88 -6.37
N VAL A 478 -5.73 -11.08 -6.74
CA VAL A 478 -5.82 -9.66 -6.35
C VAL A 478 -5.97 -9.55 -4.85
N GLN A 479 -6.91 -10.30 -4.28
CA GLN A 479 -7.18 -10.30 -2.84
C GLN A 479 -5.94 -10.69 -2.02
N ARG A 480 -5.17 -11.69 -2.47
CA ARG A 480 -3.91 -12.10 -1.82
C ARG A 480 -2.84 -11.01 -1.91
N ASN A 481 -2.62 -10.42 -3.08
CA ASN A 481 -1.64 -9.35 -3.26
C ASN A 481 -2.00 -8.13 -2.39
N CYS A 482 -3.27 -7.75 -2.37
CA CYS A 482 -3.79 -6.67 -1.56
C CYS A 482 -3.63 -6.95 -0.05
N CYS A 483 -4.05 -8.12 0.44
CA CYS A 483 -3.85 -8.52 1.84
C CYS A 483 -2.36 -8.52 2.24
N LEU A 484 -1.47 -9.04 1.39
CA LEU A 484 -0.02 -9.00 1.64
C LEU A 484 0.53 -7.57 1.67
N THR A 485 0.01 -6.68 0.83
CA THR A 485 0.37 -5.26 0.84
C THR A 485 -0.08 -4.58 2.12
N LEU A 486 -1.29 -4.86 2.64
CA LEU A 486 -1.76 -4.35 3.93
C LEU A 486 -0.86 -4.77 5.11
N CYS A 487 -0.27 -5.97 5.08
CA CYS A 487 0.68 -6.44 6.10
C CYS A 487 1.98 -5.61 6.19
N ASN A 488 2.31 -4.76 5.20
CA ASN A 488 3.48 -3.88 5.24
C ASN A 488 3.28 -2.60 6.08
N PHE A 489 2.04 -2.31 6.51
CA PHE A 489 1.68 -1.12 7.28
C PHE A 489 1.55 -1.42 8.78
N SER A 490 1.62 -0.39 9.64
CA SER A 490 1.33 -0.57 11.06
C SER A 490 -0.17 -0.75 11.27
N ILE A 491 -0.56 -1.86 11.88
CA ILE A 491 -1.95 -2.21 12.18
C ILE A 491 -2.16 -2.12 13.70
N PRO A 492 -3.21 -1.42 14.20
CA PRO A 492 -4.28 -0.76 13.44
C PRO A 492 -3.94 0.67 12.96
N GLU A 493 -2.90 1.30 13.50
CA GLU A 493 -2.56 2.74 13.41
C GLU A 493 -2.73 3.38 12.02
N GLU A 494 -2.27 2.72 10.94
CA GLU A 494 -2.28 3.30 9.60
C GLU A 494 -3.53 2.94 8.79
N LEU A 495 -4.31 1.97 9.27
CA LEU A 495 -5.54 1.50 8.66
C LEU A 495 -6.78 2.12 9.33
N GLU A 496 -6.61 2.81 10.47
CA GLU A 496 -7.67 3.45 11.26
C GLU A 496 -8.64 4.30 10.41
N PHE A 497 -8.11 5.11 9.49
CA PHE A 497 -8.91 5.99 8.60
C PHE A 497 -9.80 5.23 7.59
N GLN A 498 -9.67 3.90 7.50
CA GLN A 498 -10.50 3.00 6.69
C GLN A 498 -10.97 1.78 7.51
N TYR A 499 -10.89 1.83 8.85
CA TYR A 499 -10.99 0.64 9.72
C TYR A 499 -12.23 -0.23 9.44
N ARG A 500 -13.40 0.41 9.32
CA ARG A 500 -14.66 -0.25 8.98
C ARG A 500 -14.56 -1.01 7.65
N ARG A 501 -14.14 -0.32 6.59
CA ARG A 501 -14.01 -0.85 5.21
C ARG A 501 -13.05 -2.03 5.14
N VAL A 502 -11.90 -1.95 5.83
CA VAL A 502 -10.95 -3.07 5.90
C VAL A 502 -11.60 -4.30 6.56
N ASN A 503 -12.28 -4.12 7.70
CA ASN A 503 -12.92 -5.24 8.40
C ASN A 503 -14.05 -5.86 7.57
N GLU A 504 -14.90 -5.06 6.93
CA GLU A 504 -15.96 -5.55 6.03
C GLU A 504 -15.37 -6.39 4.88
N LEU A 505 -14.29 -5.95 4.24
CA LEU A 505 -13.62 -6.71 3.17
C LEU A 505 -12.97 -8.01 3.66
N LEU A 506 -12.27 -7.98 4.80
CA LEU A 506 -11.66 -9.19 5.37
C LEU A 506 -12.72 -10.20 5.80
N LEU A 507 -13.85 -9.77 6.35
CA LEU A 507 -14.98 -10.64 6.68
C LEU A 507 -15.63 -11.22 5.43
N ASN A 508 -15.76 -10.44 4.34
CA ASN A 508 -16.27 -10.94 3.06
C ASN A 508 -15.38 -12.08 2.51
N ILE A 509 -14.06 -11.92 2.53
CA ILE A 509 -13.10 -12.99 2.17
C ILE A 509 -13.31 -14.23 3.05
N LEU A 510 -13.40 -14.06 4.37
CA LEU A 510 -13.53 -15.20 5.29
C LEU A 510 -14.87 -15.93 5.22
N ASN A 511 -15.92 -15.28 4.70
CA ASN A 511 -17.28 -15.83 4.61
C ASN A 511 -17.59 -16.61 3.31
N GLN A 512 -16.82 -16.45 2.22
CA GLN A 512 -17.13 -17.16 0.96
C GLN A 512 -16.78 -18.67 1.02
N SER A 513 -17.59 -19.51 0.39
CA SER A 513 -17.61 -20.97 0.62
C SER A 513 -16.36 -21.74 0.16
N ARG A 514 -15.64 -21.26 -0.85
CA ARG A 514 -14.42 -21.88 -1.41
C ARG A 514 -13.21 -20.96 -1.27
N GLN A 515 -12.70 -20.81 -0.05
CA GLN A 515 -11.44 -20.09 0.19
C GLN A 515 -10.21 -20.93 -0.16
N ASP A 516 -9.24 -20.27 -0.79
CA ASP A 516 -7.85 -20.71 -0.80
C ASP A 516 -7.26 -20.61 0.63
N GLU A 517 -6.42 -21.56 0.99
CA GLU A 517 -5.89 -21.64 2.36
C GLU A 517 -4.89 -20.51 2.67
N SER A 518 -4.16 -20.04 1.65
CA SER A 518 -3.15 -19.00 1.81
C SER A 518 -3.79 -17.64 2.08
N ILE A 519 -4.84 -17.28 1.34
CA ILE A 519 -5.61 -16.05 1.58
C ILE A 519 -6.35 -16.10 2.91
N GLN A 520 -7.01 -17.22 3.25
CA GLN A 520 -7.69 -17.38 4.54
C GLN A 520 -6.74 -17.13 5.72
N ARG A 521 -5.52 -17.68 5.67
CA ARG A 521 -4.50 -17.48 6.71
C ARG A 521 -4.07 -16.02 6.84
N ILE A 522 -3.91 -15.29 5.74
CA ILE A 522 -3.54 -13.86 5.77
C ILE A 522 -4.72 -13.03 6.31
N ALA A 523 -5.95 -13.29 5.85
CA ALA A 523 -7.13 -12.55 6.29
C ALA A 523 -7.41 -12.70 7.80
N VAL A 524 -7.33 -13.93 8.36
CA VAL A 524 -7.46 -14.12 9.83
C VAL A 524 -6.32 -13.45 10.59
N HIS A 525 -5.09 -13.45 10.05
CA HIS A 525 -3.96 -12.73 10.66
C HIS A 525 -4.19 -11.22 10.73
N LEU A 526 -4.66 -10.61 9.63
CA LEU A 526 -5.02 -9.20 9.57
C LEU A 526 -6.17 -8.88 10.54
N CYS A 527 -7.24 -9.69 10.56
CA CYS A 527 -8.35 -9.56 11.51
C CYS A 527 -7.86 -9.56 12.97
N ASN A 528 -7.01 -10.52 13.36
CA ASN A 528 -6.46 -10.61 14.71
C ASN A 528 -5.60 -9.39 15.08
N ALA A 529 -4.85 -8.83 14.13
CA ALA A 529 -4.06 -7.62 14.33
C ALA A 529 -4.96 -6.37 14.49
N LEU A 530 -6.01 -6.23 13.67
CA LEU A 530 -6.95 -5.11 13.71
C LEU A 530 -7.70 -5.02 15.04
N VAL A 531 -8.16 -6.13 15.61
CA VAL A 531 -8.87 -6.13 16.91
C VAL A 531 -7.94 -6.07 18.13
N CYS A 532 -6.62 -6.14 17.95
CA CYS A 532 -5.67 -6.28 19.04
C CYS A 532 -5.53 -5.01 19.89
N GLN A 533 -5.51 -3.81 19.29
CA GLN A 533 -5.21 -2.53 19.98
C GLN A 533 -6.15 -1.38 19.57
N VAL A 534 -7.44 -1.68 19.43
CA VAL A 534 -8.49 -0.68 19.19
C VAL A 534 -9.33 -0.44 20.45
N ASP A 535 -10.02 0.71 20.48
CA ASP A 535 -11.03 1.02 21.49
C ASP A 535 -12.24 0.07 21.44
N ASN A 536 -13.11 0.18 22.44
CA ASN A 536 -14.24 -0.71 22.60
C ASN A 536 -15.37 -0.42 21.60
N ASP A 537 -15.54 0.83 21.15
CA ASP A 537 -16.54 1.21 20.15
C ASP A 537 -16.24 0.53 18.80
N HIS A 538 -14.98 0.51 18.38
CA HIS A 538 -14.51 -0.21 17.20
C HIS A 538 -14.68 -1.73 17.31
N LYS A 539 -14.40 -2.32 18.48
CA LYS A 539 -14.63 -3.77 18.73
C LYS A 539 -16.11 -4.12 18.66
N GLU A 540 -17.00 -3.30 19.22
CA GLU A 540 -18.44 -3.52 19.17
C GLU A 540 -18.98 -3.38 17.75
N ALA A 541 -18.54 -2.37 17.00
CA ALA A 541 -18.93 -2.17 15.60
C ALA A 541 -18.54 -3.39 14.74
N VAL A 542 -17.31 -3.89 14.87
CA VAL A 542 -16.84 -5.08 14.15
C VAL A 542 -17.54 -6.36 14.62
N GLY A 543 -17.87 -6.47 15.91
CA GLY A 543 -18.72 -7.53 16.43
C GLY A 543 -20.09 -7.57 15.74
N LYS A 544 -20.75 -6.40 15.66
CA LYS A 544 -22.05 -6.18 15.00
C LYS A 544 -22.00 -6.44 13.48
N MET A 545 -20.84 -6.34 12.82
CA MET A 545 -20.60 -6.79 11.43
C MET A 545 -20.56 -8.32 11.27
N GLY A 546 -20.64 -9.09 12.36
CA GLY A 546 -20.67 -10.56 12.34
C GLY A 546 -19.32 -11.25 12.55
N PHE A 547 -18.28 -10.50 12.95
CA PHE A 547 -16.92 -11.03 13.15
C PHE A 547 -16.87 -12.25 14.08
N VAL A 548 -17.57 -12.19 15.22
CA VAL A 548 -17.63 -13.29 16.21
C VAL A 548 -18.18 -14.56 15.57
N MET A 549 -19.28 -14.45 14.81
CA MET A 549 -19.88 -15.57 14.08
C MET A 549 -18.92 -16.14 13.02
N THR A 550 -18.23 -15.29 12.25
CA THR A 550 -17.29 -15.73 11.21
C THR A 550 -16.11 -16.50 11.80
N MET A 551 -15.49 -16.01 12.88
CA MET A 551 -14.38 -16.73 13.54
C MET A 551 -14.82 -18.08 14.12
N LEU A 552 -16.01 -18.16 14.73
CA LEU A 552 -16.57 -19.43 15.23
C LEU A 552 -16.86 -20.43 14.11
N LYS A 553 -17.36 -19.99 12.93
CA LYS A 553 -17.52 -20.84 11.75
C LYS A 553 -16.18 -21.41 11.25
N LEU A 554 -15.12 -20.60 11.24
CA LEU A 554 -13.77 -21.04 10.85
C LEU A 554 -13.23 -22.10 11.81
N ILE A 555 -13.37 -21.88 13.13
CA ILE A 555 -13.02 -22.85 14.17
C ILE A 555 -13.79 -24.15 14.00
N GLN A 556 -15.12 -24.07 13.80
CA GLN A 556 -15.98 -25.24 13.59
C GLN A 556 -15.55 -26.06 12.36
N LYS A 557 -15.22 -25.39 11.25
CA LYS A 557 -14.70 -26.05 10.04
C LYS A 557 -13.37 -26.76 10.32
N LYS A 558 -12.38 -26.05 10.87
CA LYS A 558 -11.04 -26.59 11.14
C LYS A 558 -11.09 -27.75 12.14
N LEU A 559 -11.98 -27.69 13.14
CA LEU A 559 -12.27 -28.77 14.08
C LEU A 559 -12.89 -30.00 13.39
N ALA A 560 -13.85 -29.81 12.48
CA ALA A 560 -14.43 -30.91 11.69
C ALA A 560 -13.38 -31.57 10.77
N ASP A 561 -12.49 -30.76 10.19
CA ASP A 561 -11.33 -31.20 9.39
C ASP A 561 -10.21 -31.83 10.26
N LYS A 562 -10.35 -31.80 11.60
CA LYS A 562 -9.33 -32.23 12.60
C LYS A 562 -7.97 -31.53 12.45
N THR A 563 -8.00 -30.28 12.02
CA THR A 563 -6.80 -29.45 11.82
C THR A 563 -6.69 -28.36 12.90
N CYS A 564 -5.52 -28.30 13.55
CA CYS A 564 -5.15 -27.21 14.46
C CYS A 564 -3.89 -26.53 13.91
N ASP A 565 -4.14 -25.54 13.05
CA ASP A 565 -3.16 -24.70 12.36
C ASP A 565 -3.20 -23.24 12.86
N GLN A 566 -2.43 -22.36 12.21
CA GLN A 566 -2.42 -20.93 12.50
C GLN A 566 -3.79 -20.25 12.28
N VAL A 567 -4.66 -20.79 11.41
CA VAL A 567 -6.00 -20.24 11.19
C VAL A 567 -6.85 -20.47 12.43
N MET A 568 -6.83 -21.68 13.00
CA MET A 568 -7.52 -21.96 14.26
C MET A 568 -6.94 -21.14 15.43
N GLU A 569 -5.61 -21.11 15.58
CA GLU A 569 -4.95 -20.37 16.68
C GLU A 569 -5.22 -18.85 16.61
N PHE A 570 -5.15 -18.25 15.42
CA PHE A 570 -5.46 -16.83 15.22
C PHE A 570 -6.96 -16.53 15.32
N SER A 571 -7.86 -17.45 14.93
CA SER A 571 -9.31 -17.25 15.11
C SER A 571 -9.68 -17.16 16.60
N TRP A 572 -9.12 -18.03 17.44
CA TRP A 572 -9.31 -17.95 18.89
C TRP A 572 -8.61 -16.74 19.52
N SER A 573 -7.43 -16.34 19.02
CA SER A 573 -6.75 -15.10 19.43
C SER A 573 -7.60 -13.86 19.10
N ALA A 574 -8.20 -13.82 17.91
CA ALA A 574 -9.04 -12.72 17.46
C ALA A 574 -10.32 -12.63 18.31
N LEU A 575 -10.94 -13.77 18.62
CA LEU A 575 -12.09 -13.83 19.52
C LEU A 575 -11.73 -13.41 20.96
N TRP A 576 -10.54 -13.76 21.47
CA TRP A 576 -10.07 -13.28 22.78
C TRP A 576 -9.90 -11.74 22.77
N ASN A 577 -9.29 -11.18 21.73
CA ASN A 577 -9.08 -9.74 21.60
C ASN A 577 -10.41 -8.96 21.43
N ILE A 578 -11.36 -9.46 20.63
CA ILE A 578 -12.63 -8.76 20.38
C ILE A 578 -13.66 -8.90 21.51
N THR A 579 -13.45 -9.81 22.47
CA THR A 579 -14.29 -9.96 23.68
C THR A 579 -13.74 -9.19 24.88
N ASP A 580 -12.51 -8.67 24.80
CA ASP A 580 -11.83 -7.91 25.83
C ASP A 580 -12.58 -6.59 26.12
N GLU A 581 -13.09 -6.45 27.35
CA GLU A 581 -13.90 -5.32 27.83
C GLU A 581 -15.20 -5.01 27.04
N THR A 582 -15.76 -5.98 26.31
CA THR A 582 -16.97 -5.77 25.46
C THR A 582 -18.08 -6.81 25.73
N PRO A 583 -19.09 -6.48 26.56
CA PRO A 583 -20.16 -7.41 26.94
C PRO A 583 -20.97 -7.99 25.77
N ASP A 584 -21.36 -7.15 24.80
CA ASP A 584 -22.11 -7.57 23.60
C ASP A 584 -21.39 -8.71 22.86
N ASN A 585 -20.07 -8.58 22.66
CA ASN A 585 -19.27 -9.59 21.95
C ASN A 585 -19.12 -10.89 22.76
N CYS A 586 -19.02 -10.79 24.10
CA CYS A 586 -19.07 -11.94 24.99
C CYS A 586 -20.41 -12.68 24.90
N GLU A 587 -21.52 -11.96 24.82
CA GLU A 587 -22.86 -12.55 24.66
C GLU A 587 -23.01 -13.22 23.28
N MET A 588 -22.56 -12.56 22.21
CA MET A 588 -22.53 -13.14 20.85
C MET A 588 -21.75 -14.46 20.82
N PHE A 589 -20.60 -14.55 21.50
CA PHE A 589 -19.82 -15.79 21.57
C PHE A 589 -20.61 -16.95 22.20
N LEU A 590 -21.36 -16.68 23.27
CA LEU A 590 -22.20 -17.69 23.92
C LEU A 590 -23.38 -18.10 23.02
N ASN A 591 -24.08 -17.12 22.46
CA ASN A 591 -25.25 -17.31 21.58
C ASN A 591 -24.90 -18.12 20.31
N TYR A 592 -23.71 -17.93 19.73
CA TYR A 592 -23.22 -18.69 18.58
C TYR A 592 -22.53 -20.02 18.95
N SER A 593 -22.91 -20.64 20.07
CA SER A 593 -22.41 -21.96 20.52
C SER A 593 -20.91 -22.04 20.78
N GLY A 594 -20.23 -20.93 21.06
CA GLY A 594 -18.78 -20.89 21.30
C GLY A 594 -18.31 -21.82 22.43
N MET A 595 -19.13 -21.99 23.47
CA MET A 595 -18.86 -22.93 24.57
C MET A 595 -18.85 -24.41 24.14
N LYS A 596 -19.63 -24.79 23.13
CA LYS A 596 -19.61 -26.14 22.57
C LYS A 596 -18.30 -26.38 21.81
N LEU A 597 -17.91 -25.42 20.96
CA LEU A 597 -16.66 -25.48 20.20
C LEU A 597 -15.44 -25.52 21.12
N PHE A 598 -15.44 -24.77 22.23
CA PHE A 598 -14.40 -24.87 23.27
C PHE A 598 -14.20 -26.29 23.78
N LEU A 599 -15.29 -26.97 24.19
CA LEU A 599 -15.24 -28.33 24.73
C LEU A 599 -14.75 -29.34 23.68
N GLU A 600 -15.21 -29.22 22.45
CA GLU A 600 -14.84 -30.11 21.36
C GLU A 600 -13.37 -29.90 20.95
N CYS A 601 -12.89 -28.65 20.88
CA CYS A 601 -11.48 -28.32 20.65
C CYS A 601 -10.56 -28.85 21.77
N LEU A 602 -10.92 -28.65 23.04
CA LEU A 602 -10.14 -29.14 24.19
C LEU A 602 -10.03 -30.68 24.19
N LYS A 603 -11.06 -31.37 23.72
CA LYS A 603 -11.10 -32.83 23.61
C LYS A 603 -10.27 -33.36 22.43
N GLU A 604 -10.35 -32.72 21.27
CA GLU A 604 -9.66 -33.16 20.04
C GLU A 604 -8.17 -32.78 20.04
N PHE A 605 -7.78 -31.67 20.69
CA PHE A 605 -6.44 -31.09 20.62
C PHE A 605 -5.70 -30.94 21.98
N PRO A 606 -5.68 -31.95 22.88
CA PRO A 606 -5.22 -31.81 24.27
C PRO A 606 -3.75 -31.36 24.46
N GLU A 607 -2.92 -31.50 23.43
CA GLU A 607 -1.50 -31.11 23.46
C GLU A 607 -1.23 -29.66 22.97
N LYS A 608 -2.26 -28.95 22.49
CA LYS A 608 -2.12 -27.63 21.83
C LYS A 608 -2.21 -26.48 22.84
N GLN A 609 -1.13 -26.24 23.57
CA GLN A 609 -1.13 -25.28 24.70
C GLN A 609 -1.36 -23.81 24.30
N GLU A 610 -0.84 -23.35 23.15
CA GLU A 610 -1.13 -21.99 22.63
C GLU A 610 -2.62 -21.80 22.34
N LEU A 611 -3.27 -22.80 21.72
CA LEU A 611 -4.72 -22.84 21.48
C LEU A 611 -5.51 -22.79 22.81
N HIS A 612 -5.12 -23.63 23.78
CA HIS A 612 -5.74 -23.67 25.10
C HIS A 612 -5.66 -22.32 25.82
N ARG A 613 -4.50 -21.65 25.76
CA ARG A 613 -4.32 -20.33 26.38
C ARG A 613 -5.24 -19.29 25.75
N ASN A 614 -5.36 -19.25 24.41
CA ASN A 614 -6.25 -18.31 23.72
C ASN A 614 -7.73 -18.58 24.07
N MET A 615 -8.15 -19.85 24.09
CA MET A 615 -9.49 -20.24 24.50
C MET A 615 -9.81 -19.87 25.96
N LEU A 616 -8.88 -20.10 26.89
CA LEU A 616 -9.09 -19.80 28.30
C LEU A 616 -9.04 -18.30 28.60
N GLY A 617 -8.23 -17.53 27.87
CA GLY A 617 -8.21 -16.07 27.95
C GLY A 617 -9.57 -15.48 27.58
N LEU A 618 -10.16 -15.92 26.47
CA LEU A 618 -11.52 -15.54 26.05
C LEU A 618 -12.54 -15.83 27.15
N LEU A 619 -12.52 -17.03 27.73
CA LEU A 619 -13.47 -17.42 28.77
C LEU A 619 -13.25 -16.66 30.09
N GLY A 620 -12.04 -16.12 30.32
CA GLY A 620 -11.77 -15.09 31.31
C GLY A 620 -12.67 -13.86 31.08
N ASN A 621 -12.53 -13.23 29.92
CA ASN A 621 -13.31 -12.04 29.53
C ASN A 621 -14.83 -12.27 29.64
N VAL A 622 -15.33 -13.43 29.19
CA VAL A 622 -16.76 -13.79 29.30
C VAL A 622 -17.20 -13.93 30.77
N ALA A 623 -16.34 -14.50 31.63
CA ALA A 623 -16.63 -14.66 33.05
C ALA A 623 -16.58 -13.34 33.83
N GLU A 624 -15.88 -12.31 33.33
CA GLU A 624 -15.89 -10.98 33.96
C GLU A 624 -17.29 -10.36 33.92
N VAL A 625 -18.04 -10.56 32.83
CA VAL A 625 -19.41 -10.07 32.62
C VAL A 625 -20.41 -10.83 33.52
N LYS A 626 -20.90 -10.15 34.55
CA LYS A 626 -21.77 -10.73 35.60
C LYS A 626 -23.04 -11.38 35.03
N GLU A 627 -23.65 -10.73 34.05
CA GLU A 627 -24.91 -11.11 33.44
C GLU A 627 -24.80 -12.43 32.65
N LEU A 628 -23.58 -12.78 32.19
CA LEU A 628 -23.31 -13.97 31.38
C LEU A 628 -22.86 -15.19 32.19
N ARG A 629 -22.30 -15.01 33.40
CA ARG A 629 -21.87 -16.12 34.29
C ARG A 629 -22.94 -17.19 34.55
N PRO A 630 -24.25 -16.91 34.65
CA PRO A 630 -25.28 -17.94 34.74
C PRO A 630 -25.27 -18.94 33.58
N GLN A 631 -24.81 -18.54 32.39
CA GLN A 631 -24.67 -19.44 31.23
C GLN A 631 -23.42 -20.33 31.32
N LEU A 632 -22.38 -19.89 32.03
CA LEU A 632 -21.18 -20.69 32.33
C LEU A 632 -21.41 -21.72 33.45
N MET A 633 -22.48 -21.55 34.25
CA MET A 633 -22.84 -22.41 35.38
C MET A 633 -23.47 -23.74 34.93
N THR A 634 -22.68 -24.58 34.25
CA THR A 634 -23.08 -25.96 33.88
C THR A 634 -22.12 -27.00 34.46
N SER A 635 -22.65 -28.18 34.76
CA SER A 635 -21.87 -29.30 35.31
C SER A 635 -20.65 -29.63 34.45
N GLN A 636 -20.81 -29.61 33.12
CA GLN A 636 -19.75 -29.91 32.17
C GLN A 636 -18.63 -28.85 32.17
N PHE A 637 -18.97 -27.55 32.11
CA PHE A 637 -17.96 -26.49 32.09
C PHE A 637 -17.19 -26.42 33.43
N ILE A 638 -17.91 -26.43 34.55
CA ILE A 638 -17.27 -26.36 35.87
C ILE A 638 -16.39 -27.59 36.13
N SER A 639 -16.80 -28.79 35.70
CA SER A 639 -15.93 -29.99 35.76
C SER A 639 -14.64 -29.80 34.96
N VAL A 640 -14.73 -29.27 33.74
CA VAL A 640 -13.56 -29.01 32.88
C VAL A 640 -12.61 -28.00 33.53
N PHE A 641 -13.10 -26.83 33.93
CA PHE A 641 -12.27 -25.83 34.61
C PHE A 641 -11.66 -26.37 35.91
N SER A 642 -12.44 -27.12 36.69
CA SER A 642 -11.98 -27.71 37.95
C SER A 642 -10.90 -28.79 37.76
N ASN A 643 -10.84 -29.45 36.61
CA ASN A 643 -9.76 -30.38 36.26
C ASN A 643 -8.54 -29.65 35.70
N LEU A 644 -8.73 -28.56 34.94
CA LEU A 644 -7.64 -27.74 34.41
C LEU A 644 -6.82 -27.03 35.52
N LEU A 645 -7.37 -26.88 36.73
CA LEU A 645 -6.64 -26.41 37.92
C LEU A 645 -5.39 -27.23 38.25
N GLU A 646 -5.38 -28.52 37.93
CA GLU A 646 -4.26 -29.44 38.20
C GLU A 646 -3.27 -29.49 37.02
N SER A 647 -3.54 -28.77 35.93
CA SER A 647 -2.67 -28.71 34.75
C SER A 647 -1.36 -27.97 35.04
N LYS A 648 -0.26 -28.60 34.63
CA LYS A 648 1.11 -28.06 34.62
C LYS A 648 1.59 -27.69 33.22
N ALA A 649 0.68 -27.66 32.25
CA ALA A 649 1.00 -27.36 30.87
C ALA A 649 1.22 -25.84 30.68
N ASP A 650 2.25 -25.48 29.91
CA ASP A 650 2.77 -24.10 29.79
C ASP A 650 3.06 -23.46 31.17
N GLY A 651 3.61 -24.25 32.10
CA GLY A 651 3.90 -23.81 33.46
C GLY A 651 2.64 -23.73 34.33
N ILE A 652 2.23 -22.51 34.68
CA ILE A 652 1.00 -22.25 35.46
C ILE A 652 -0.11 -21.61 34.62
N GLU A 653 0.09 -21.37 33.32
CA GLU A 653 -0.83 -20.56 32.50
C GLU A 653 -2.24 -21.16 32.43
N VAL A 654 -2.33 -22.45 32.11
CA VAL A 654 -3.62 -23.14 31.93
C VAL A 654 -4.40 -23.19 33.25
N SER A 655 -3.74 -23.56 34.35
CA SER A 655 -4.36 -23.64 35.68
C SER A 655 -4.66 -22.26 36.27
N TYR A 656 -3.83 -21.24 36.02
CA TYR A 656 -4.08 -19.86 36.42
C TYR A 656 -5.33 -19.28 35.75
N ASN A 657 -5.45 -19.40 34.42
CA ASN A 657 -6.59 -18.85 33.68
C ASN A 657 -7.89 -19.58 34.04
N ALA A 658 -7.85 -20.92 34.17
CA ALA A 658 -9.00 -21.70 34.65
C ALA A 658 -9.45 -21.29 36.07
N CYS A 659 -8.50 -21.00 36.96
CA CYS A 659 -8.79 -20.48 38.30
C CYS A 659 -9.33 -19.04 38.28
N GLY A 660 -8.95 -18.22 37.29
CA GLY A 660 -9.51 -16.89 37.06
C GLY A 660 -11.00 -16.96 36.72
N VAL A 661 -11.36 -17.75 35.71
CA VAL A 661 -12.77 -18.00 35.33
C VAL A 661 -13.58 -18.47 36.54
N LEU A 662 -13.08 -19.47 37.27
CA LEU A 662 -13.73 -19.97 38.48
C LEU A 662 -13.79 -18.90 39.59
N SER A 663 -12.83 -17.98 39.69
CA SER A 663 -12.84 -16.91 40.69
C SER A 663 -13.93 -15.88 40.43
N HIS A 664 -14.20 -15.53 39.17
CA HIS A 664 -15.35 -14.70 38.80
C HIS A 664 -16.69 -15.40 39.05
N ILE A 665 -16.80 -16.69 38.74
CA ILE A 665 -18.02 -17.48 39.03
C ILE A 665 -18.24 -17.63 40.54
N MET A 666 -17.18 -17.90 41.29
CA MET A 666 -17.24 -18.08 42.75
C MET A 666 -17.56 -16.79 43.51
N PHE A 667 -17.34 -15.62 42.90
CA PHE A 667 -17.62 -14.29 43.47
C PHE A 667 -19.11 -14.08 43.74
N ASP A 668 -19.99 -14.58 42.88
CA ASP A 668 -21.46 -14.44 43.03
C ASP A 668 -22.04 -15.28 44.20
N GLY A 669 -21.20 -16.08 44.86
CA GLY A 669 -21.52 -16.74 46.11
C GLY A 669 -22.23 -18.09 45.96
N PRO A 670 -22.71 -18.67 47.08
CA PRO A 670 -23.34 -19.99 47.09
C PRO A 670 -24.66 -20.06 46.31
N GLU A 671 -25.49 -19.01 46.37
CA GLU A 671 -26.82 -18.99 45.75
C GLU A 671 -26.78 -18.99 44.21
N ALA A 672 -25.67 -18.53 43.62
CA ALA A 672 -25.42 -18.60 42.19
C ALA A 672 -25.00 -20.01 41.72
N TRP A 673 -24.60 -20.91 42.63
CA TRP A 673 -24.13 -22.25 42.31
C TRP A 673 -25.28 -23.24 42.08
N ARG A 674 -25.88 -23.15 40.89
CA ARG A 674 -27.12 -23.87 40.55
C ARG A 674 -26.94 -25.32 40.08
N ILE A 675 -25.70 -25.83 40.10
CA ILE A 675 -25.38 -27.21 39.69
C ILE A 675 -25.18 -28.13 40.88
N TYR A 676 -25.58 -29.40 40.73
CA TYR A 676 -25.41 -30.41 41.76
C TYR A 676 -23.96 -30.93 41.83
N GLU A 677 -23.39 -31.31 40.67
CA GLU A 677 -22.01 -31.78 40.52
C GLU A 677 -21.23 -30.93 39.50
N PRO A 678 -19.97 -30.58 39.76
CA PRO A 678 -19.24 -30.80 41.01
C PRO A 678 -19.75 -29.87 42.13
N HIS A 679 -19.64 -30.32 43.38
CA HIS A 679 -20.04 -29.52 44.54
C HIS A 679 -19.13 -28.29 44.70
N ARG A 680 -19.72 -27.14 45.07
CA ARG A 680 -19.00 -25.87 45.23
C ARG A 680 -17.79 -26.01 46.17
N GLU A 681 -17.97 -26.69 47.29
CA GLU A 681 -16.94 -26.90 48.31
C GLU A 681 -15.76 -27.74 47.80
N GLU A 682 -15.98 -28.63 46.83
CA GLU A 682 -14.92 -29.40 46.18
C GLU A 682 -14.09 -28.51 45.26
N VAL A 683 -14.74 -27.75 44.39
CA VAL A 683 -14.08 -26.82 43.46
C VAL A 683 -13.31 -25.75 44.24
N VAL A 684 -13.89 -25.21 45.31
CA VAL A 684 -13.19 -24.28 46.23
C VAL A 684 -11.91 -24.91 46.79
N LYS A 685 -11.94 -26.18 47.26
CA LYS A 685 -10.74 -26.87 47.78
C LYS A 685 -9.67 -27.04 46.69
N ARG A 686 -10.06 -27.44 45.48
CA ARG A 686 -9.14 -27.59 44.34
C ARG A 686 -8.51 -26.26 43.94
N MET A 687 -9.28 -25.16 43.93
CA MET A 687 -8.76 -23.81 43.67
C MET A 687 -7.71 -23.39 44.71
N TRP A 688 -7.97 -23.63 46.01
CA TRP A 688 -6.99 -23.36 47.07
C TRP A 688 -5.69 -24.16 46.86
N ALA A 689 -5.79 -25.45 46.56
CA ALA A 689 -4.63 -26.31 46.31
C ALA A 689 -3.83 -25.83 45.08
N ALA A 690 -4.51 -25.43 44.00
CA ALA A 690 -3.87 -24.89 42.80
C ALA A 690 -3.10 -23.60 43.11
N ILE A 691 -3.74 -22.59 43.73
CA ILE A 691 -3.10 -21.30 44.05
C ILE A 691 -1.89 -21.47 44.97
N GLN A 692 -1.98 -22.38 45.94
CA GLN A 692 -0.88 -22.70 46.86
C GLN A 692 0.28 -23.46 46.17
N SER A 693 0.05 -24.11 45.04
CA SER A 693 1.07 -24.87 44.30
C SER A 693 1.95 -24.00 43.39
N TRP A 694 1.53 -22.78 43.06
CA TRP A 694 2.21 -21.90 42.13
C TRP A 694 3.35 -21.10 42.79
N ASP A 695 4.55 -21.08 42.20
CA ASP A 695 5.60 -20.15 42.61
C ASP A 695 5.16 -18.72 42.29
N ILE A 696 5.19 -17.84 43.30
CA ILE A 696 4.85 -16.42 43.18
C ILE A 696 5.76 -15.63 42.22
N ASN A 697 6.94 -16.15 41.89
CA ASN A 697 7.87 -15.55 40.91
C ASN A 697 7.67 -16.09 39.48
N SER A 698 6.68 -16.98 39.28
CA SER A 698 6.35 -17.55 37.97
C SER A 698 6.04 -16.43 36.97
N ARG A 699 6.80 -16.40 35.87
CA ARG A 699 6.54 -15.50 34.73
C ARG A 699 5.33 -15.99 33.94
N ARG A 700 4.54 -15.05 33.43
CA ARG A 700 3.35 -15.33 32.63
C ARG A 700 3.34 -14.51 31.35
N ASN A 701 2.91 -15.11 30.26
CA ASN A 701 2.70 -14.55 28.92
C ASN A 701 1.30 -13.91 28.82
N ILE A 702 0.86 -13.22 29.88
CA ILE A 702 -0.40 -12.48 29.97
C ILE A 702 -0.09 -10.98 30.13
N ASN A 703 -0.74 -10.16 29.32
CA ASN A 703 -0.55 -8.70 29.29
C ASN A 703 -1.84 -7.99 29.71
N TYR A 704 -1.97 -7.69 31.00
CA TYR A 704 -3.11 -6.94 31.50
C TYR A 704 -3.02 -5.46 31.07
N ARG A 705 -4.06 -4.98 30.39
CA ARG A 705 -4.24 -3.54 30.07
C ARG A 705 -4.83 -2.77 31.24
N SER A 706 -5.76 -3.43 31.94
CA SER A 706 -6.52 -2.98 33.10
C SER A 706 -6.41 -4.04 34.20
N PHE A 707 -6.43 -3.61 35.46
CA PHE A 707 -6.64 -4.46 36.63
C PHE A 707 -8.06 -4.37 37.17
N GLU A 708 -8.93 -3.53 36.62
CA GLU A 708 -10.31 -3.36 37.10
C GLU A 708 -11.07 -4.69 37.28
N PRO A 709 -11.01 -5.67 36.36
CA PRO A 709 -11.69 -6.95 36.55
C PRO A 709 -11.19 -7.73 37.77
N ILE A 710 -9.88 -7.72 38.04
CA ILE A 710 -9.27 -8.36 39.21
C ILE A 710 -9.60 -7.57 40.49
N LEU A 711 -9.57 -6.24 40.43
CA LEU A 711 -9.87 -5.36 41.56
C LEU A 711 -11.32 -5.47 42.02
N ARG A 712 -12.27 -5.66 41.10
CA ARG A 712 -13.69 -5.94 41.39
C ARG A 712 -13.90 -7.20 42.26
N LEU A 713 -12.95 -8.14 42.31
CA LEU A 713 -13.03 -9.36 43.14
C LEU A 713 -12.62 -9.16 44.61
N LEU A 714 -11.93 -8.06 44.94
CA LEU A 714 -11.41 -7.79 46.29
C LEU A 714 -12.48 -7.40 47.34
N PRO A 715 -13.46 -6.51 47.07
CA PRO A 715 -14.35 -5.94 48.11
C PRO A 715 -15.53 -6.86 48.50
N GLN A 716 -15.27 -8.14 48.77
CA GLN A 716 -16.30 -9.09 49.24
C GLN A 716 -15.77 -10.08 50.29
N GLY A 717 -16.68 -10.68 51.06
CA GLY A 717 -16.37 -11.72 52.06
C GLY A 717 -17.06 -13.05 51.83
N ILE A 718 -17.85 -13.17 50.77
CA ILE A 718 -18.73 -14.32 50.46
C ILE A 718 -17.92 -15.49 49.86
N SER A 719 -16.81 -15.17 49.20
CA SER A 719 -15.93 -16.13 48.52
C SER A 719 -14.46 -15.82 48.79
N PRO A 720 -13.90 -16.33 49.90
CA PRO A 720 -12.50 -16.10 50.25
C PRO A 720 -11.50 -16.63 49.22
N VAL A 721 -11.85 -17.66 48.44
CA VAL A 721 -10.95 -18.21 47.41
C VAL A 721 -10.80 -17.29 46.19
N SER A 722 -11.89 -16.62 45.79
CA SER A 722 -11.89 -15.61 44.71
C SER A 722 -11.06 -14.39 45.10
N GLN A 723 -11.25 -13.88 46.32
CA GLN A 723 -10.43 -12.80 46.90
C GLN A 723 -8.94 -13.20 47.00
N HIS A 724 -8.66 -14.47 47.33
CA HIS A 724 -7.28 -14.98 47.41
C HIS A 724 -6.61 -15.05 46.03
N TRP A 725 -7.29 -15.59 45.01
CA TRP A 725 -6.78 -15.60 43.64
C TRP A 725 -6.51 -14.18 43.13
N ALA A 726 -7.43 -13.24 43.34
CA ALA A 726 -7.26 -11.85 42.93
C ALA A 726 -6.04 -11.20 43.62
N THR A 727 -5.87 -11.43 44.93
CA THR A 727 -4.71 -10.96 45.68
C THR A 727 -3.40 -11.58 45.17
N TRP A 728 -3.41 -12.89 44.86
CA TRP A 728 -2.26 -13.61 44.30
C TRP A 728 -1.89 -13.09 42.91
N ALA A 729 -2.88 -12.88 42.04
CA ALA A 729 -2.71 -12.36 40.70
C ALA A 729 -1.99 -11.01 40.71
N LEU A 730 -2.50 -10.05 41.50
CA LEU A 730 -1.89 -8.74 41.67
C LEU A 730 -0.47 -8.84 42.26
N TYR A 731 -0.29 -9.67 43.30
CA TYR A 731 1.01 -9.82 43.97
C TYR A 731 2.08 -10.44 43.07
N ASN A 732 1.73 -11.44 42.25
CA ASN A 732 2.62 -11.99 41.22
C ASN A 732 2.98 -10.94 40.17
N LEU A 733 1.99 -10.23 39.61
CA LEU A 733 2.22 -9.25 38.53
C LEU A 733 3.17 -8.13 38.97
N VAL A 734 2.92 -7.52 40.14
CA VAL A 734 3.76 -6.45 40.69
C VAL A 734 5.12 -6.95 41.21
N SER A 735 5.26 -8.26 41.47
CA SER A 735 6.55 -8.85 41.87
C SER A 735 7.42 -9.23 40.68
N VAL A 736 6.82 -9.64 39.56
CA VAL A 736 7.54 -10.13 38.37
C VAL A 736 7.80 -9.01 37.35
N TYR A 737 6.88 -8.06 37.21
CA TYR A 737 7.00 -6.90 36.30
C TYR A 737 6.66 -5.58 37.03
N PRO A 738 7.41 -5.22 38.08
CA PRO A 738 7.08 -4.08 38.95
C PRO A 738 6.97 -2.76 38.19
N ASP A 739 7.90 -2.47 37.28
CA ASP A 739 7.98 -1.18 36.57
C ASP A 739 6.73 -0.92 35.69
N LYS A 740 6.04 -1.98 35.26
CA LYS A 740 4.80 -1.91 34.48
C LYS A 740 3.55 -1.92 35.36
N TYR A 741 3.47 -2.86 36.29
CA TYR A 741 2.22 -3.15 37.00
C TYR A 741 2.07 -2.44 38.35
N CYS A 742 3.15 -1.96 38.98
CA CYS A 742 3.02 -1.08 40.15
C CYS A 742 2.34 0.26 39.80
N PRO A 743 2.72 0.97 38.71
CA PRO A 743 2.01 2.18 38.30
C PRO A 743 0.52 1.93 37.97
N LEU A 744 0.21 0.83 37.28
CA LEU A 744 -1.16 0.47 36.92
C LEU A 744 -2.03 0.24 38.17
N LEU A 745 -1.56 -0.56 39.12
CA LEU A 745 -2.25 -0.83 40.39
C LEU A 745 -2.53 0.44 41.22
N ILE A 746 -1.63 1.42 41.16
CA ILE A 746 -1.80 2.71 41.84
C ILE A 746 -2.82 3.57 41.09
N LYS A 747 -2.69 3.68 39.76
CA LYS A 747 -3.57 4.47 38.88
C LYS A 747 -5.03 4.06 39.01
N GLU A 748 -5.30 2.76 39.12
CA GLU A 748 -6.65 2.20 39.20
C GLU A 748 -7.16 2.01 40.65
N GLY A 749 -6.52 2.64 41.63
CA GLY A 749 -7.04 2.65 43.01
C GLY A 749 -6.96 1.32 43.75
N GLY A 750 -6.13 0.37 43.30
CA GLY A 750 -6.01 -0.95 43.92
C GLY A 750 -5.37 -0.94 45.32
N ILE A 751 -4.53 0.06 45.64
CA ILE A 751 -3.93 0.19 46.97
C ILE A 751 -4.98 0.44 48.08
N PRO A 752 -5.95 1.37 47.93
CA PRO A 752 -7.13 1.44 48.79
C PRO A 752 -7.85 0.10 48.97
N LEU A 753 -8.21 -0.58 47.88
CA LEU A 753 -8.97 -1.85 47.92
C LEU A 753 -8.21 -2.94 48.70
N LEU A 754 -6.89 -3.08 48.49
CA LEU A 754 -6.05 -4.00 49.26
C LEU A 754 -5.99 -3.62 50.76
N LYS A 755 -5.91 -2.33 51.09
CA LYS A 755 -5.91 -1.86 52.50
C LYS A 755 -7.23 -2.16 53.20
N ASP A 756 -8.36 -2.02 52.52
CA ASP A 756 -9.67 -2.30 53.10
C ASP A 756 -9.91 -3.81 53.21
N MET A 757 -9.52 -4.59 52.20
CA MET A 757 -9.49 -6.06 52.26
C MET A 757 -8.65 -6.57 53.45
N ILE A 758 -7.51 -5.93 53.76
CA ILE A 758 -6.70 -6.27 54.96
C ILE A 758 -7.46 -6.06 56.27
N LYS A 759 -8.39 -5.09 56.35
CA LYS A 759 -9.21 -4.80 57.54
C LYS A 759 -10.42 -5.72 57.66
N MET A 760 -10.92 -6.29 56.56
CA MET A 760 -12.13 -7.14 56.57
C MET A 760 -11.98 -8.34 57.50
N ALA A 761 -12.93 -8.55 58.42
CA ALA A 761 -12.91 -9.70 59.32
C ALA A 761 -12.99 -11.04 58.57
N SER A 762 -13.79 -11.11 57.50
CA SER A 762 -14.00 -12.28 56.65
C SER A 762 -12.81 -12.70 55.79
N ALA A 763 -11.86 -11.80 55.51
CA ALA A 763 -10.70 -12.09 54.68
C ALA A 763 -9.71 -13.01 55.43
N ARG A 764 -9.26 -14.10 54.79
CA ARG A 764 -8.34 -15.07 55.40
C ARG A 764 -6.97 -14.47 55.69
N GLN A 765 -6.33 -14.94 56.77
CA GLN A 765 -5.04 -14.44 57.23
C GLN A 765 -3.93 -14.56 56.16
N GLU A 766 -3.85 -15.68 55.44
CA GLU A 766 -2.87 -15.89 54.36
C GLU A 766 -3.01 -14.83 53.24
N THR A 767 -4.24 -14.43 52.95
CA THR A 767 -4.57 -13.39 51.95
C THR A 767 -4.16 -12.00 52.45
N LYS A 768 -4.42 -11.72 53.73
CA LYS A 768 -3.98 -10.48 54.39
C LYS A 768 -2.45 -10.36 54.41
N GLU A 769 -1.74 -11.45 54.64
CA GLU A 769 -0.27 -11.48 54.65
C GLU A 769 0.31 -11.22 53.25
N MET A 770 -0.28 -11.83 52.23
CA MET A 770 0.06 -11.59 50.83
C MET A 770 -0.13 -10.12 50.42
N ALA A 771 -1.27 -9.51 50.77
CA ALA A 771 -1.57 -8.09 50.52
C ALA A 771 -0.70 -7.12 51.35
N ARG A 772 -0.15 -7.57 52.49
CA ARG A 772 0.79 -6.81 53.35
C ARG A 772 2.26 -6.91 52.90
N SER A 773 2.57 -7.71 51.88
CA SER A 773 3.94 -7.85 51.36
C SER A 773 4.54 -6.48 50.99
N ARG A 774 5.83 -6.27 51.28
CA ARG A 774 6.43 -4.92 51.24
C ARG A 774 6.81 -4.41 49.84
N ARG A 775 6.77 -5.25 48.79
CA ARG A 775 7.25 -4.90 47.43
C ARG A 775 6.43 -3.82 46.70
N PRO A 776 5.08 -3.79 46.75
CA PRO A 776 4.30 -2.70 46.13
C PRO A 776 4.59 -1.34 46.80
N TYR A 777 4.90 -1.36 48.09
CA TYR A 777 5.11 -0.16 48.91
C TYR A 777 6.53 0.41 48.81
N SER A 778 7.55 -0.38 48.44
CA SER A 778 8.93 0.11 48.26
C SER A 778 9.13 1.02 47.05
N TYR A 779 8.20 1.03 46.09
CA TYR A 779 8.19 1.99 44.97
C TYR A 779 7.50 3.33 45.33
N LEU A 780 6.84 3.43 46.49
CA LEU A 780 6.20 4.66 46.97
C LEU A 780 7.15 5.58 47.75
N THR A 781 8.40 5.16 48.00
CA THR A 781 9.45 5.98 48.61
C THR A 781 10.44 6.42 47.53
N PRO A 782 10.56 7.74 47.23
CA PRO A 782 11.64 8.24 46.38
C PRO A 782 12.99 7.84 46.96
N ARG A 783 13.90 7.31 46.13
CA ARG A 783 15.30 7.18 46.52
C ARG A 783 15.83 8.59 46.77
N SER A 784 16.22 8.87 48.01
CA SER A 784 16.87 10.13 48.38
C SER A 784 18.08 10.38 47.48
N THR A 785 18.04 11.48 46.73
CA THR A 785 19.24 12.05 46.10
C THR A 785 20.32 12.31 47.15
N TYR A 786 21.57 12.22 46.72
CA TYR A 786 22.77 12.29 47.57
C TYR A 786 22.73 13.43 48.60
N GLN A 787 23.10 13.09 49.84
CA GLN A 787 23.36 14.07 50.88
C GLN A 787 24.64 14.86 50.55
N CYS A 788 24.51 16.18 50.38
CA CYS A 788 25.57 17.12 50.70
C CYS A 788 25.15 17.94 51.93
N SER A 789 26.01 17.99 52.94
CA SER A 789 25.72 18.55 54.27
C SER A 789 25.73 20.09 54.27
N PRO A 790 24.91 20.75 55.11
CA PRO A 790 24.85 22.21 55.18
C PRO A 790 25.79 22.83 56.23
N SER A 791 26.29 24.04 55.98
CA SER A 791 26.90 24.96 56.97
C SER A 791 26.82 26.41 56.45
N PRO A 792 26.83 27.46 57.31
CA PRO A 792 25.88 28.58 57.14
C PRO A 792 26.54 29.98 57.02
N ILE A 793 25.73 31.04 56.80
CA ILE A 793 25.68 32.32 57.58
C ILE A 793 24.79 33.41 56.90
N SER A 794 23.93 34.04 57.73
CA SER A 794 23.19 35.34 57.63
C SER A 794 23.05 36.12 56.28
N SER A 795 21.90 36.75 55.97
CA SER A 795 21.39 37.89 56.77
C SER A 795 20.06 38.53 56.24
N ILE A 796 19.24 39.04 57.18
CA ILE A 796 18.28 40.19 57.09
C ILE A 796 16.90 40.01 56.39
N THR A 797 15.89 40.69 56.99
CA THR A 797 14.41 40.65 56.88
C THR A 797 13.83 41.86 56.10
N PRO A 798 12.51 42.23 56.11
CA PRO A 798 11.19 41.55 56.37
C PRO A 798 10.21 41.67 55.14
N VAL A 799 8.89 41.33 55.10
CA VAL A 799 7.68 41.92 55.75
C VAL A 799 6.39 41.08 55.43
N HIS A 800 5.35 41.22 56.28
CA HIS A 800 3.93 40.73 56.21
C HIS A 800 3.21 40.77 54.83
N VAL A 801 2.12 40.01 54.57
CA VAL A 801 0.71 40.14 55.08
C VAL A 801 -0.08 38.86 54.71
N THR A 802 -0.54 37.98 55.63
CA THR A 802 -1.91 37.83 56.21
C THR A 802 -3.11 38.00 55.24
N GLN A 803 -4.21 37.23 55.23
CA GLN A 803 -4.71 36.07 55.99
C GLN A 803 -6.02 35.53 55.32
N LEU A 804 -6.38 34.25 55.53
CA LEU A 804 -7.75 33.65 55.69
C LEU A 804 -8.86 33.89 54.61
N GLY A 805 -9.75 32.96 54.27
CA GLY A 805 -9.87 31.52 54.62
C GLY A 805 -11.34 31.05 54.84
N LYS A 806 -11.57 29.73 54.65
CA LYS A 806 -12.79 28.92 55.01
C LYS A 806 -14.04 29.13 54.12
N ALA A 807 -15.01 28.19 54.00
CA ALA A 807 -15.22 26.89 54.67
C ALA A 807 -15.89 25.83 53.73
N GLU A 808 -16.01 24.59 54.21
CA GLU A 808 -16.56 23.41 53.52
C GLU A 808 -18.03 23.07 53.90
N HIS A 809 -18.62 22.07 53.24
CA HIS A 809 -19.81 21.26 53.61
C HIS A 809 -21.20 21.97 53.57
N GLU A 810 -22.36 21.34 53.31
CA GLU A 810 -22.73 19.91 53.27
C GLU A 810 -24.07 19.60 52.50
N TYR A 811 -24.28 18.33 52.12
CA TYR A 811 -25.53 17.54 52.00
C TYR A 811 -26.78 17.83 51.08
N ASN A 812 -27.06 16.83 50.22
CA ASN A 812 -28.30 16.03 50.01
C ASN A 812 -29.64 16.56 49.40
N SER A 813 -30.08 15.77 48.40
CA SER A 813 -31.39 15.04 48.30
C SER A 813 -32.60 15.53 47.45
N VAL A 814 -32.96 14.67 46.47
CA VAL A 814 -34.32 14.19 46.08
C VAL A 814 -35.30 15.09 45.27
N ALA A 815 -35.43 14.71 43.98
CA ALA A 815 -36.58 14.58 43.03
C ALA A 815 -38.07 14.76 43.49
N PRO A 816 -39.10 14.62 42.59
CA PRO A 816 -39.29 14.97 41.14
C PRO A 816 -40.62 15.73 40.84
N PHE A 817 -40.91 16.15 39.58
CA PHE A 817 -42.18 15.94 38.80
C PHE A 817 -42.45 16.92 37.60
N ARG A 818 -42.82 16.31 36.45
CA ARG A 818 -43.73 16.67 35.31
C ARG A 818 -43.96 18.10 34.74
N ASP A 819 -43.94 18.10 33.39
CA ASP A 819 -44.84 18.74 32.39
C ASP A 819 -45.26 20.22 32.49
N CYS A 820 -44.85 21.02 31.48
CA CYS A 820 -45.77 21.50 30.43
C CYS A 820 -45.10 22.35 29.31
N GLY A 821 -45.28 21.95 28.05
CA GLY A 821 -45.72 22.84 26.96
C GLY A 821 -44.85 23.99 26.38
N ASN A 822 -44.53 23.84 25.08
CA ASN A 822 -44.38 24.86 24.04
C ASN A 822 -43.11 25.74 23.89
N LYS A 823 -42.50 25.58 22.70
CA LYS A 823 -41.93 26.60 21.78
C LYS A 823 -40.93 27.62 22.35
N GLY A 824 -39.65 27.41 22.07
CA GLY A 824 -38.61 28.43 22.17
C GLY A 824 -37.32 28.02 21.46
N THR A 825 -36.96 28.76 20.41
CA THR A 825 -35.71 28.66 19.65
C THR A 825 -34.47 28.54 20.54
N LEU A 826 -33.63 27.51 20.32
CA LEU A 826 -32.38 27.32 21.07
C LEU A 826 -31.16 27.38 20.15
N TYR A 827 -30.42 28.48 20.26
CA TYR A 827 -29.02 28.54 19.84
C TYR A 827 -28.19 27.63 20.76
N LEU A 828 -27.48 26.66 20.19
CA LEU A 828 -26.47 25.88 20.92
C LEU A 828 -25.09 26.52 20.76
N ASN A 829 -24.63 27.16 21.84
CA ASN A 829 -23.23 27.55 21.98
C ASN A 829 -22.38 26.32 22.31
N PHE A 830 -21.42 25.99 21.45
CA PHE A 830 -20.28 25.13 21.81
C PHE A 830 -19.01 25.98 21.93
N VAL A 831 -18.47 26.01 23.15
CA VAL A 831 -17.11 26.42 23.53
C VAL A 831 -16.73 25.34 24.55
N TRP A 832 -15.58 24.67 24.52
CA TRP A 832 -14.21 25.20 24.45
C TRP A 832 -13.26 24.23 23.71
N PHE A 833 -12.40 24.79 22.85
CA PHE A 833 -11.03 24.32 22.62
C PHE A 833 -10.08 25.49 22.94
N PRO A 834 -8.97 25.32 23.67
CA PRO A 834 -8.07 26.43 24.00
C PRO A 834 -7.11 26.74 22.86
N SER A 835 -7.04 28.02 22.45
CA SER A 835 -6.05 28.53 21.50
C SER A 835 -5.00 29.40 22.18
N TRP A 836 -3.73 29.06 21.97
CA TRP A 836 -2.58 29.97 21.93
C TRP A 836 -1.95 29.69 20.56
N LEU A 837 -1.55 30.64 19.71
CA LEU A 837 -1.02 31.98 19.99
C LEU A 837 -1.16 32.86 18.74
N GLU A 838 -1.87 33.99 18.80
CA GLU A 838 -1.60 35.13 17.89
C GLU A 838 -1.95 36.46 18.59
N ALA A 839 -0.94 37.28 18.86
CA ALA A 839 -1.09 38.53 19.59
C ALA A 839 -0.05 39.58 19.15
N ALA A 840 -0.23 40.12 17.95
CA ALA A 840 0.32 41.42 17.55
C ALA A 840 -0.51 42.02 16.42
N LEU A 841 -0.72 43.35 16.46
CA LEU A 841 -1.41 44.22 15.48
C LEU A 841 -2.90 44.55 15.71
N SER A 842 -3.18 45.33 16.75
CA SER A 842 -4.08 46.48 16.60
C SER A 842 -3.83 47.56 17.66
N SER A 843 -3.25 48.69 17.24
CA SER A 843 -3.33 49.95 17.99
C SER A 843 -3.57 51.08 16.99
N ASN A 844 -4.70 51.77 17.15
CA ASN A 844 -5.11 52.88 16.30
C ASN A 844 -4.55 54.21 16.85
N GLY A 845 -4.02 55.05 15.97
CA GLY A 845 -3.59 56.41 16.30
C GLY A 845 -3.10 57.16 15.03
N PRO A 846 -3.82 58.18 14.54
CA PRO A 846 -3.50 58.80 13.25
C PRO A 846 -2.57 60.02 13.38
N CYS A 847 -1.57 60.15 12.49
CA CYS A 847 -1.00 61.45 12.11
C CYS A 847 -0.17 61.41 10.80
N GLN A 848 -0.57 62.30 9.87
CA GLN A 848 0.20 63.07 8.87
C GLN A 848 1.53 62.53 8.26
N LEU A 849 1.57 62.55 6.92
CA LEU A 849 2.78 62.57 6.07
C LEU A 849 3.75 63.72 6.44
N PRO A 850 5.06 63.55 6.23
CA PRO A 850 5.63 64.11 4.99
C PRO A 850 6.73 63.29 4.28
N SER A 851 6.74 63.49 2.96
CA SER A 851 7.78 63.32 1.91
C SER A 851 9.28 63.16 2.26
N ASN A 852 10.00 62.54 1.29
CA ASN A 852 11.47 62.39 1.09
C ASN A 852 12.01 61.01 1.52
N ALA A 853 12.86 60.28 0.76
CA ALA A 853 13.40 60.51 -0.58
C ALA A 853 13.92 59.21 -1.27
N ARG A 854 13.91 59.21 -2.62
CA ARG A 854 14.86 58.57 -3.57
C ARG A 854 15.25 57.08 -3.45
N CYS A 855 14.84 56.31 -4.46
CA CYS A 855 15.62 55.23 -5.11
C CYS A 855 17.03 55.75 -5.54
N PRO A 856 18.08 54.91 -5.78
CA PRO A 856 17.98 53.83 -6.79
C PRO A 856 18.93 52.60 -6.62
N CYS A 857 18.87 51.73 -7.65
CA CYS A 857 19.92 50.84 -8.19
C CYS A 857 20.14 49.44 -7.59
N SER A 858 19.72 48.47 -8.39
CA SER A 858 20.36 47.17 -8.63
C SER A 858 21.78 47.29 -9.22
N VAL A 859 22.56 46.19 -9.19
CA VAL A 859 23.23 45.56 -10.36
C VAL A 859 24.12 44.37 -9.92
N GLU A 860 24.20 43.35 -10.76
CA GLU A 860 25.09 42.17 -10.62
C GLU A 860 26.56 42.46 -10.97
N GLN A 861 27.48 41.69 -10.38
CA GLN A 861 28.83 41.23 -10.84
C GLN A 861 29.75 41.13 -9.60
N ILE A 862 30.58 40.10 -9.43
CA ILE A 862 31.81 39.78 -10.20
C ILE A 862 32.14 38.27 -10.14
N ARG A 863 32.89 37.77 -11.13
CA ARG A 863 33.42 36.40 -11.23
C ARG A 863 34.80 36.23 -10.55
N ALA A 864 34.97 35.06 -9.90
CA ALA A 864 36.13 34.14 -9.95
C ALA A 864 37.54 34.49 -9.41
N ASN A 865 38.18 33.43 -8.89
CA ASN A 865 39.62 33.09 -8.79
C ASN A 865 40.35 33.07 -7.42
N CYS A 866 41.33 32.14 -7.38
CA CYS A 866 42.31 31.76 -6.34
C CYS A 866 41.75 31.01 -5.12
N THR A 867 42.13 29.76 -4.75
CA THR A 867 43.38 28.94 -4.76
C THR A 867 44.43 29.28 -3.71
N GLU A 868 44.73 28.30 -2.85
CA GLU A 868 45.91 28.16 -1.96
C GLU A 868 46.03 29.16 -0.78
N SER A 869 46.58 28.82 0.41
CA SER A 869 47.19 27.58 0.94
C SER A 869 47.24 27.55 2.49
N TYR A 870 47.47 26.35 3.06
CA TYR A 870 47.87 26.02 4.45
C TYR A 870 49.30 26.56 4.80
N PRO A 871 49.87 26.54 6.05
CA PRO A 871 49.82 25.42 7.02
C PRO A 871 50.04 25.70 8.55
N ALA A 872 50.27 24.60 9.29
CA ALA A 872 50.93 24.43 10.62
C ALA A 872 50.03 24.48 11.89
N CYS A 873 49.76 23.38 12.63
CA CYS A 873 50.60 22.51 13.51
C CYS A 873 50.31 22.83 15.01
N HIS A 874 50.29 21.92 16.00
CA HIS A 874 50.51 20.46 16.06
C HIS A 874 49.92 19.85 17.37
N LEU A 875 49.75 18.52 17.36
CA LEU A 875 49.51 17.52 18.45
C LEU A 875 48.03 17.27 18.80
N GLY A 876 47.46 16.06 18.82
CA GLY A 876 47.96 14.66 18.82
C GLY A 876 47.01 13.86 19.75
N TRP A 877 46.55 12.63 19.52
CA TRP A 877 47.16 11.43 18.92
C TRP A 877 46.22 10.63 17.98
N ALA A 878 46.82 9.78 17.13
CA ALA A 878 46.18 8.69 16.36
C ALA A 878 46.14 7.38 17.22
N SER A 879 45.68 6.19 16.81
CA SER A 879 45.79 5.44 15.53
C SER A 879 44.92 4.16 15.62
N ALA A 880 44.67 3.31 14.63
CA ALA A 880 45.18 3.20 13.25
C ALA A 880 44.18 2.41 12.36
N ALA A 881 44.23 2.64 11.04
CA ALA A 881 43.88 1.65 10.02
C ALA A 881 44.83 1.84 8.83
N VAL A 882 45.61 0.83 8.45
CA VAL A 882 46.55 0.91 7.30
C VAL A 882 46.62 -0.43 6.54
N THR A 883 46.47 -0.29 5.22
CA THR A 883 46.64 -1.21 4.09
C THR A 883 48.05 -1.79 3.94
N LEU A 884 48.22 -2.91 3.21
CA LEU A 884 49.31 -3.28 2.26
C LEU A 884 49.07 -4.75 1.83
N VAL A 885 49.12 -5.23 0.58
CA VAL A 885 49.98 -4.99 -0.60
C VAL A 885 51.46 -5.37 -0.38
N SER A 886 51.78 -6.57 -0.87
CA SER A 886 53.07 -7.08 -1.38
C SER A 886 54.40 -6.79 -0.66
N ALA A 887 55.07 -7.88 -0.25
CA ALA A 887 56.47 -8.29 -0.58
C ALA A 887 57.64 -7.27 -0.40
N LYS A 888 58.85 -7.61 0.07
CA LYS A 888 59.53 -8.88 0.44
C LYS A 888 60.79 -8.50 1.27
N ASP A 889 61.44 -9.47 1.94
CA ASP A 889 62.86 -9.53 2.42
C ASP A 889 62.86 -10.34 3.76
N GLU A 890 63.40 -11.56 3.94
CA GLU A 890 64.70 -12.24 3.64
C GLU A 890 65.66 -12.32 4.85
N TRP A 891 66.62 -13.27 4.80
CA TRP A 891 67.64 -13.66 5.82
C TRP A 891 67.12 -14.59 6.96
N GLU A 892 67.75 -15.72 7.36
CA GLU A 892 69.03 -16.35 6.96
C GLU A 892 69.08 -17.88 7.22
N GLU A 893 70.07 -18.56 6.59
CA GLU A 893 70.61 -19.95 6.67
C GLU A 893 70.02 -21.03 7.64
N LYS A 894 69.95 -22.33 7.30
CA LYS A 894 70.91 -23.22 6.59
C LYS A 894 70.20 -24.38 5.86
N SER A 895 70.71 -25.07 4.81
CA SER A 895 71.74 -24.78 3.79
C SER A 895 71.89 -26.02 2.86
N TRP A 896 72.04 -25.83 1.54
CA TRP A 896 72.74 -26.66 0.49
C TRP A 896 71.94 -26.92 -0.83
N SER A 897 72.46 -26.33 -1.94
CA SER A 897 72.58 -26.83 -3.33
C SER A 897 71.35 -27.41 -4.10
N CYS A 898 71.14 -27.18 -5.41
CA CYS A 898 71.88 -26.42 -6.44
C CYS A 898 70.98 -26.13 -7.68
N GLU A 899 71.27 -25.04 -8.42
CA GLU A 899 71.39 -24.88 -9.91
C GLU A 899 70.42 -25.65 -10.87
N SER A 900 69.93 -25.15 -12.03
CA SER A 900 70.23 -23.97 -12.89
C SER A 900 69.21 -23.77 -14.07
N ILE A 901 68.98 -22.51 -14.51
CA ILE A 901 69.03 -21.91 -15.89
C ILE A 901 68.78 -22.84 -17.15
N PRO A 902 68.15 -22.44 -18.29
CA PRO A 902 67.11 -21.42 -18.63
C PRO A 902 65.97 -21.93 -19.61
N SER A 903 65.23 -20.98 -20.19
CA SER A 903 64.27 -21.08 -21.32
C SER A 903 64.63 -21.94 -22.54
N HIS A 904 63.63 -22.56 -23.23
CA HIS A 904 63.35 -22.31 -24.66
C HIS A 904 62.06 -22.96 -25.24
N TYR A 905 61.64 -22.49 -26.43
CA TYR A 905 60.60 -22.98 -27.36
C TYR A 905 59.10 -22.83 -27.02
N LEU A 906 58.16 -22.61 -27.96
CA LEU A 906 58.00 -21.80 -29.19
C LEU A 906 56.67 -22.24 -29.88
N LYS A 907 55.84 -21.27 -30.29
CA LYS A 907 55.04 -21.21 -31.55
C LYS A 907 54.30 -22.46 -32.11
N LYS A 908 52.97 -22.31 -32.32
CA LYS A 908 52.22 -22.18 -33.61
C LYS A 908 50.72 -22.46 -33.34
N ALA A 909 49.73 -21.66 -33.77
CA ALA A 909 49.29 -21.35 -35.15
C ALA A 909 48.62 -22.58 -35.86
N ILE A 910 47.55 -22.50 -36.65
CA ILE A 910 46.69 -21.39 -37.16
C ILE A 910 45.42 -22.04 -37.83
N ASN A 911 44.28 -21.32 -37.90
CA ASN A 911 43.09 -21.51 -38.77
C ASN A 911 42.34 -22.88 -38.86
N TYR A 912 41.00 -22.83 -38.88
CA TYR A 912 40.20 -22.98 -40.13
C TYR A 912 38.75 -22.46 -39.98
N GLN A 913 38.05 -22.28 -41.11
CA GLN A 913 36.77 -21.55 -41.27
C GLN A 913 35.56 -22.45 -41.58
N TYR A 914 34.36 -21.96 -41.20
CA TYR A 914 33.02 -22.12 -41.83
C TYR A 914 32.30 -23.49 -41.96
N ASP A 915 31.13 -23.59 -41.29
CA ASP A 915 29.74 -24.00 -41.70
C ASP A 915 29.49 -24.93 -42.93
N PRO A 916 28.38 -25.74 -43.00
CA PRO A 916 27.04 -25.43 -42.43
C PRO A 916 26.16 -26.59 -41.88
N GLY A 917 25.69 -26.46 -40.62
CA GLY A 917 24.47 -27.07 -40.03
C GLY A 917 24.18 -28.59 -40.19
N PRO A 918 22.97 -29.08 -39.85
CA PRO A 918 22.16 -28.73 -38.67
C PRO A 918 21.88 -29.95 -37.77
N GLY A 919 21.86 -29.78 -36.44
CA GLY A 919 21.22 -30.76 -35.54
C GLY A 919 21.88 -30.98 -34.17
N ARG A 920 21.02 -31.07 -33.14
CA ARG A 920 21.20 -31.73 -31.83
C ARG A 920 22.64 -31.83 -31.29
N ALA A 921 23.09 -30.77 -30.63
CA ALA A 921 24.21 -30.88 -29.68
C ALA A 921 23.69 -31.31 -28.30
N GLN A 922 23.89 -32.58 -27.93
CA GLN A 922 23.95 -32.96 -26.52
C GLN A 922 25.18 -32.27 -25.90
N CYS A 923 24.98 -31.47 -24.85
CA CYS A 923 26.09 -31.00 -24.03
C CYS A 923 26.64 -32.17 -23.18
N GLN A 924 27.57 -32.94 -23.75
CA GLN A 924 28.46 -33.78 -22.96
C GLN A 924 29.39 -32.87 -22.13
N LEU A 925 29.38 -33.04 -20.80
CA LEU A 925 30.46 -32.55 -19.96
C LEU A 925 31.77 -33.22 -20.39
N ASN A 926 32.79 -32.42 -20.68
CA ASN A 926 34.17 -32.87 -20.78
C ASN A 926 35.13 -31.79 -20.27
N SER A 927 35.10 -31.55 -18.95
CA SER A 927 36.23 -30.95 -18.25
C SER A 927 37.17 -32.08 -17.83
N VAL A 928 38.16 -32.36 -18.66
CA VAL A 928 39.22 -33.34 -18.41
C VAL A 928 40.00 -32.93 -17.16
N VAL A 929 39.93 -33.73 -16.10
CA VAL A 929 40.89 -33.66 -15.00
C VAL A 929 42.00 -34.65 -15.32
N THR A 930 43.12 -34.15 -15.85
CA THR A 930 44.37 -34.90 -15.92
C THR A 930 44.90 -35.11 -14.50
N VAL A 931 44.65 -36.28 -13.93
CA VAL A 931 45.30 -36.73 -12.71
C VAL A 931 46.73 -37.14 -13.06
N GLU A 932 47.69 -36.22 -12.86
CA GLU A 932 49.09 -36.63 -12.77
C GLU A 932 49.30 -37.48 -11.51
N SER A 933 50.23 -38.43 -11.60
CA SER A 933 50.31 -39.60 -10.72
C SER A 933 50.72 -39.27 -9.28
N VAL A 934 49.74 -39.25 -8.37
CA VAL A 934 49.98 -39.34 -6.92
C VAL A 934 50.26 -40.80 -6.56
N LYS A 935 51.35 -41.05 -5.81
CA LYS A 935 51.73 -42.41 -5.41
C LYS A 935 50.76 -42.97 -4.36
N GLU A 936 50.37 -44.22 -4.59
CA GLU A 936 49.32 -44.96 -3.87
C GLU A 936 49.56 -45.09 -2.35
N GLN A 937 50.80 -44.91 -1.88
CA GLN A 937 51.18 -45.00 -0.46
C GLN A 937 50.95 -43.73 0.38
N ASP A 938 50.81 -42.55 -0.26
CA ASP A 938 50.60 -41.29 0.48
C ASP A 938 49.11 -41.03 0.75
N LEU A 939 48.23 -41.41 -0.19
CA LEU A 939 46.78 -41.35 -0.03
C LEU A 939 46.27 -42.23 1.13
N GLN A 940 46.72 -43.49 1.24
CA GLN A 940 46.34 -44.36 2.36
C GLN A 940 46.75 -43.77 3.72
N LYS A 941 47.92 -43.13 3.81
CA LYS A 941 48.39 -42.48 5.04
C LYS A 941 47.68 -41.17 5.38
N GLN A 942 46.94 -40.57 4.45
CA GLN A 942 46.06 -39.42 4.68
C GLN A 942 44.62 -39.86 4.97
N GLU A 943 44.20 -41.01 4.44
CA GLU A 943 42.94 -41.68 4.77
C GLU A 943 42.93 -42.17 6.22
N GLU A 944 43.97 -42.91 6.65
CA GLU A 944 44.13 -43.41 8.03
C GLU A 944 44.20 -42.28 9.09
N ARG A 945 44.55 -41.05 8.67
CA ARG A 945 44.59 -39.86 9.53
C ARG A 945 43.36 -38.95 9.41
N GLY A 946 42.41 -39.28 8.55
CA GLY A 946 41.19 -38.48 8.31
C GLY A 946 41.43 -37.14 7.59
N GLU A 947 42.64 -36.87 7.12
CA GLU A 947 43.01 -35.60 6.46
C GLU A 947 42.29 -35.40 5.12
N LEU A 948 41.89 -36.49 4.45
CA LEU A 948 41.10 -36.46 3.21
C LEU A 948 39.61 -36.13 3.43
N LEU A 949 39.11 -36.20 4.66
CA LEU A 949 37.69 -35.99 4.96
C LEU A 949 37.24 -34.56 4.62
N GLN A 950 38.06 -33.56 4.94
CA GLN A 950 37.72 -32.15 4.73
C GLN A 950 37.73 -31.75 3.23
N PRO A 951 38.73 -32.16 2.41
CA PRO A 951 38.65 -32.04 0.95
C PRO A 951 37.46 -32.78 0.32
N LEU A 952 37.16 -34.01 0.77
CA LEU A 952 36.03 -34.78 0.25
C LEU A 952 34.68 -34.12 0.57
N ILE A 953 34.50 -33.62 1.79
CA ILE A 953 33.32 -32.84 2.18
C ILE A 953 33.20 -31.57 1.32
N PHE A 954 34.29 -30.86 1.07
CA PHE A 954 34.27 -29.66 0.22
C PHE A 954 33.85 -29.98 -1.23
N VAL A 955 34.43 -31.02 -1.84
CA VAL A 955 34.07 -31.46 -3.19
C VAL A 955 32.60 -31.92 -3.26
N LEU A 956 32.12 -32.65 -2.25
CA LEU A 956 30.72 -33.06 -2.15
C LEU A 956 29.79 -31.84 -2.06
N LEU A 957 30.16 -30.83 -1.28
CA LEU A 957 29.37 -29.61 -1.07
C LEU A 957 29.30 -28.75 -2.34
N VAL A 958 30.40 -28.67 -3.10
CA VAL A 958 30.42 -28.03 -4.43
C VAL A 958 29.53 -28.79 -5.42
N LEU A 959 29.60 -30.13 -5.47
CA LEU A 959 28.74 -30.94 -6.33
C LEU A 959 27.25 -30.80 -5.97
N CYS A 960 26.91 -30.81 -4.68
CA CYS A 960 25.54 -30.55 -4.22
C CYS A 960 25.05 -29.15 -4.62
N SER A 961 25.89 -28.12 -4.53
CA SER A 961 25.57 -26.76 -4.96
C SER A 961 25.29 -26.68 -6.47
N VAL A 962 26.12 -27.32 -7.31
CA VAL A 962 25.92 -27.36 -8.77
C VAL A 962 24.65 -28.14 -9.13
N LEU A 963 24.35 -29.26 -8.46
CA LEU A 963 23.13 -30.03 -8.67
C LEU A 963 21.87 -29.25 -8.23
N LEU A 964 21.93 -28.50 -7.13
CA LEU A 964 20.86 -27.59 -6.72
C LEU A 964 20.61 -26.50 -7.76
N TYR A 965 21.67 -25.84 -8.25
CA TYR A 965 21.58 -24.83 -9.31
C TYR A 965 20.94 -25.40 -10.59
N PHE A 966 21.37 -26.59 -11.02
CA PHE A 966 20.79 -27.26 -12.20
C PHE A 966 19.32 -27.64 -11.98
N LYS A 967 18.95 -28.10 -10.78
CA LYS A 967 17.57 -28.46 -10.45
C LYS A 967 16.65 -27.23 -10.42
N VAL A 968 17.10 -26.12 -9.86
CA VAL A 968 16.36 -24.84 -9.87
C VAL A 968 16.25 -24.30 -11.30
N SER A 969 17.31 -24.38 -12.10
CA SER A 969 17.33 -23.92 -13.50
C SER A 969 16.45 -24.75 -14.45
N LEU A 970 16.03 -25.95 -14.03
CA LEU A 970 15.15 -26.85 -14.79
C LEU A 970 13.71 -26.90 -14.22
N MET A 971 13.38 -26.11 -13.20
CA MET A 971 12.01 -25.96 -12.73
C MET A 971 11.27 -24.91 -13.55
N ASP A 972 10.29 -25.36 -14.33
CA ASP A 972 9.44 -24.53 -15.20
C ASP A 972 8.59 -23.54 -14.36
N PRO A 973 8.72 -22.21 -14.54
CA PRO A 973 7.90 -21.23 -13.84
C PRO A 973 6.51 -21.18 -14.46
N GLY A 974 5.60 -21.98 -13.91
CA GLY A 974 4.25 -22.29 -14.41
C GLY A 974 3.57 -21.23 -15.28
N PHE A 975 3.62 -21.44 -16.59
CA PHE A 975 2.95 -20.63 -17.61
C PHE A 975 1.57 -21.22 -17.91
N VAL A 976 0.50 -20.55 -17.48
CA VAL A 976 -0.89 -20.95 -17.80
C VAL A 976 -1.32 -20.31 -19.11
N LYS A 977 -1.62 -21.13 -20.12
CA LYS A 977 -2.28 -20.68 -21.36
C LYS A 977 -3.80 -20.60 -21.15
N PRO A 978 -4.53 -19.80 -21.95
CA PRO A 978 -6.00 -19.82 -21.94
C PRO A 978 -6.50 -21.23 -22.31
N GLU A 979 -7.45 -21.75 -21.56
CA GLU A 979 -8.01 -23.10 -21.78
C GLU A 979 -9.02 -23.10 -22.94
N GLU A 980 -8.89 -24.04 -23.86
CA GLU A 980 -10.00 -24.52 -24.67
C GLU A 980 -10.78 -25.58 -23.86
N GLU A 981 -12.11 -25.54 -23.91
CA GLU A 981 -12.97 -26.50 -23.22
C GLU A 981 -12.76 -27.94 -23.72
N VAL A 982 -12.82 -28.96 -22.83
CA VAL A 982 -13.64 -30.19 -22.98
C VAL A 982 -13.41 -31.24 -21.87
N LYS A 983 -14.47 -31.46 -21.08
CA LYS A 983 -14.97 -32.70 -20.43
C LYS A 983 -14.16 -33.51 -19.40
N GLU A 984 -14.93 -34.14 -18.50
CA GLU A 984 -14.56 -34.85 -17.28
C GLU A 984 -13.74 -36.14 -17.48
N GLY A 985 -12.85 -36.44 -16.53
CA GLY A 985 -12.11 -37.70 -16.43
C GLY A 985 -11.34 -37.86 -15.11
N GLU A 986 -11.47 -39.02 -14.47
CA GLU A 986 -11.14 -39.33 -13.06
C GLU A 986 -9.73 -39.02 -12.51
N ASN A 987 -9.70 -38.70 -11.21
CA ASN A 987 -8.55 -38.64 -10.29
C ASN A 987 -7.36 -39.59 -10.57
N LYS A 988 -6.16 -39.03 -10.81
CA LYS A 988 -4.90 -39.44 -10.13
C LYS A 988 -3.97 -38.22 -9.96
N GLY A 989 -3.58 -37.91 -8.73
CA GLY A 989 -2.79 -36.72 -8.42
C GLY A 989 -1.28 -36.84 -8.73
N GLN A 990 -0.70 -35.75 -9.24
CA GLN A 990 0.73 -35.46 -9.18
C GLN A 990 0.90 -34.02 -8.68
N GLY A 991 1.72 -33.83 -7.64
CA GLY A 991 1.83 -32.56 -6.93
C GLY A 991 2.76 -31.56 -7.60
N VAL A 992 2.31 -30.31 -7.71
CA VAL A 992 3.15 -29.16 -8.06
C VAL A 992 4.00 -28.76 -6.86
N VAL A 993 5.29 -28.45 -7.09
CA VAL A 993 6.26 -28.17 -6.01
C VAL A 993 6.04 -26.76 -5.46
N ILE A 994 5.54 -26.70 -4.22
CA ILE A 994 5.39 -25.48 -3.42
C ILE A 994 6.78 -24.96 -2.99
N PRO A 995 7.07 -23.65 -3.10
CA PRO A 995 8.20 -23.04 -2.41
C PRO A 995 7.97 -23.16 -0.89
N GLN A 996 8.69 -24.05 -0.22
CA GLN A 996 8.58 -24.16 1.23
C GLN A 996 9.14 -22.90 1.90
N ILE A 997 8.30 -22.26 2.72
CA ILE A 997 8.75 -21.31 3.74
C ILE A 997 9.75 -22.06 4.63
N PRO A 998 10.95 -21.50 4.92
CA PRO A 998 11.92 -22.19 5.77
C PRO A 998 11.33 -22.53 7.13
N GLY A 999 11.29 -23.82 7.46
CA GLY A 999 10.98 -24.27 8.81
C GLY A 999 12.02 -23.78 9.81
N ASP A 1000 11.56 -23.44 11.01
CA ASP A 1000 12.38 -23.05 12.17
C ASP A 1000 13.31 -21.84 12.02
N VAL A 1001 12.73 -20.67 11.70
CA VAL A 1001 13.33 -19.39 12.11
C VAL A 1001 13.31 -19.28 13.64
N LYS A 1002 14.48 -19.29 14.29
CA LYS A 1002 14.61 -19.04 15.74
C LYS A 1002 14.33 -17.58 16.08
N LEU A 1003 13.04 -17.27 16.27
CA LEU A 1003 12.55 -15.96 16.71
C LEU A 1003 13.01 -15.64 18.14
N ARG A 1004 13.82 -14.59 18.32
CA ARG A 1004 14.07 -13.98 19.64
C ARG A 1004 13.11 -12.82 19.87
N ARG A 1005 12.54 -12.74 21.08
CA ARG A 1005 11.61 -11.67 21.49
C ARG A 1005 12.38 -10.45 22.02
N CYS A 1006 11.91 -9.25 21.70
CA CYS A 1006 12.38 -8.03 22.36
C CYS A 1006 12.02 -8.05 23.86
N GLY A 1007 12.97 -7.71 24.74
CA GLY A 1007 12.77 -7.75 26.20
C GLY A 1007 11.82 -6.71 26.79
N TYR A 1008 11.33 -5.76 25.98
CA TYR A 1008 10.46 -4.65 26.42
C TYR A 1008 9.04 -4.73 25.82
N CYS A 1009 8.91 -5.02 24.52
CA CYS A 1009 7.61 -5.13 23.83
C CYS A 1009 7.20 -6.57 23.44
N LEU A 1010 8.06 -7.57 23.65
CA LEU A 1010 7.83 -9.00 23.40
C LEU A 1010 7.47 -9.44 21.96
N VAL A 1011 7.44 -8.52 20.99
CA VAL A 1011 7.30 -8.81 19.56
C VAL A 1011 8.41 -9.79 19.10
N LYS A 1012 8.02 -10.76 18.27
CA LYS A 1012 8.93 -11.72 17.62
C LYS A 1012 9.47 -11.09 16.33
N VAL A 1013 10.78 -10.87 16.23
CA VAL A 1013 11.44 -10.40 14.99
C VAL A 1013 12.24 -11.56 14.38
N GLY A 1014 12.13 -11.72 13.05
CA GLY A 1014 12.92 -12.71 12.30
C GLY A 1014 14.34 -12.22 12.06
N ILE A 1015 15.33 -13.05 12.38
CA ILE A 1015 16.69 -12.85 11.90
C ILE A 1015 16.79 -13.55 10.54
N GLN A 1016 16.92 -12.77 9.46
CA GLN A 1016 17.52 -13.28 8.23
C GLN A 1016 19.04 -13.13 8.33
N ASN A 1017 19.78 -14.21 8.06
CA ASN A 1017 21.23 -14.20 8.11
C ASN A 1017 21.82 -13.43 6.92
N MET A 1018 22.23 -12.18 7.14
CA MET A 1018 23.33 -11.57 6.37
C MET A 1018 24.22 -10.70 7.28
N LEU A 1019 25.50 -11.08 7.34
CA LEU A 1019 26.68 -10.30 7.78
C LEU A 1019 26.91 -10.02 9.29
N GLY A 1020 28.01 -10.59 9.81
CA GLY A 1020 28.97 -9.98 10.76
C GLY A 1020 28.51 -9.50 12.14
N GLU A 1021 28.96 -10.15 13.23
CA GLU A 1021 28.57 -9.82 14.61
C GLU A 1021 29.07 -8.45 15.15
N GLU A 1022 30.05 -7.79 14.52
CA GLU A 1022 30.66 -6.55 15.05
C GLU A 1022 29.91 -5.25 14.69
N GLY A 1023 28.93 -5.27 13.78
CA GLY A 1023 28.12 -4.08 13.45
C GLY A 1023 26.89 -3.87 14.33
N MET A 1024 26.58 -4.82 15.24
CA MET A 1024 25.26 -4.95 15.87
C MET A 1024 25.18 -4.41 17.32
N SER A 1025 26.23 -3.73 17.80
CA SER A 1025 26.24 -2.98 19.06
C SER A 1025 25.55 -1.62 18.91
N ASP A 1026 25.88 -0.87 17.85
CA ASP A 1026 25.55 0.55 17.76
C ASP A 1026 24.10 0.77 17.30
N LEU A 1027 23.57 -0.14 16.47
CA LEU A 1027 22.16 -0.12 16.06
C LEU A 1027 21.19 -0.38 17.24
N LYS A 1028 21.63 -1.13 18.27
CA LYS A 1028 20.85 -1.36 19.49
C LYS A 1028 20.73 -0.10 20.35
N ALA A 1029 21.73 0.78 20.31
CA ALA A 1029 21.69 2.06 21.03
C ALA A 1029 20.72 3.04 20.34
N TYR A 1030 20.74 3.11 19.00
CA TYR A 1030 19.98 4.10 18.23
C TYR A 1030 18.45 3.86 18.23
N ILE A 1031 18.01 2.60 18.21
CA ILE A 1031 16.57 2.26 18.23
C ILE A 1031 15.96 2.52 19.62
N CYS A 1032 16.71 2.34 20.70
CA CYS A 1032 16.22 2.59 22.06
C CYS A 1032 16.19 4.08 22.45
N SER A 1033 17.06 4.92 21.89
CA SER A 1033 17.06 6.37 22.17
C SER A 1033 15.89 7.12 21.51
N SER A 1034 15.42 6.66 20.36
CA SER A 1034 14.34 7.34 19.61
C SER A 1034 12.96 7.23 20.27
N ALA A 1035 12.72 6.19 21.08
CA ALA A 1035 11.47 6.00 21.81
C ALA A 1035 11.38 6.80 23.14
N ALA A 1036 12.47 7.46 23.56
CA ALA A 1036 12.56 8.16 24.84
C ALA A 1036 12.48 9.69 24.74
N VAL A 1037 12.29 10.25 23.53
CA VAL A 1037 12.32 11.71 23.29
C VAL A 1037 10.95 12.26 22.82
N GLY A 1038 9.98 11.40 22.51
CA GLY A 1038 8.59 11.80 22.18
C GLY A 1038 7.72 12.17 23.40
N GLY A 1039 8.31 12.74 24.44
CA GLY A 1039 7.69 12.93 25.75
C GLY A 1039 8.29 14.08 26.57
N LEU A 1040 8.46 15.24 25.93
CA LEU A 1040 8.73 16.54 26.55
C LEU A 1040 8.01 17.65 25.76
#